data_AF-A0A2G8SQN8-F1
#
_entry.id   AF-A0A2G8SQN8-F1
#
_cell.length_a   1.000
_cell.length_b   1.000
_cell.length_c   1.000
_cell.angle_alpha   90.00
_cell.angle_beta   90.00
_cell.angle_gamma   90.00
#
_symmetry.space_group_name_H-M   'P 1'
#
loop_
_entity.id
_entity.type
_entity.pdbx_description
1 polymer ?
#
loop_
_entity_poly.entity_id
_entity_poly.type
_entity_poly.pdbx_seq_one_letter_code
_entity_poly.pdbx_strand_id
1 'polypeptide(L)'
;MPPPPSPSNTSASSRAVSLNGPPSADLPSSMSDLEMNAKAIQDRISGLMSARKTPSSPRPDSRVSTSDSLQLLDLQGQIERFQARLDAAEDENNRLRTRTDGAEREASSRIEALVAERDCHASRVSELETASRTAERSLAERDAQIEALQRAAEQAARDAEKVKLDGEARLRDAQSMLEDKEALVAQLKEAVDAREGEQSENAALLKAKNAEIAMLEARVQKVSGELEEERRELGGHVDELRKAGQETIALYEERLSAADAKRYELEDMVVSLEEQLRTQARPVSPSTVARQATSAVEIDNEMLRDQVQHLQKKIGTLEDTLEDMRTANEHEDAAVRERIKRYKEREEATRKELTEGRQEIERVRKGEEKARMRIEELEEAFRENTIALENAQAEVETLRNEIADLEGLAAAAASNSAGELAPRANAERAKLQEEVAALRQQLAKAQAAAPSAGAGAQALEEELHLLQEDRETLQESLKRTQAELADERAIVEELRVLANERTTELDTLRKKLNRDGSINGHELKAPVSPSSKHDMAAAREEITGLKHIVQELQKENAAHTQRSKVLESENKLLMSETEQLREDLKALEEDVEKSLVREEAMLTGEQPPSPSTPSLDDIQALQRSYKDLKSKYETEGEQLRKKLADVEMKSARQAHDIYREDELEREIERLKEKVSRSQKKSSKTDLPLPEESNGRPPSVASTMSSTIGQSDELVCEICERPGHDIFTCDLLKEDAAPPSAGLMSSSLRADSELICEDCEERGHTAANCPHSLDVF
;
A
#
# COMPACT_ATOMS: atom_id res chain seq x y z
N MET A 1 10.28 17.12 -40.83
CA MET A 1 10.85 18.47 -40.62
C MET A 1 11.81 18.41 -39.44
N PRO A 2 12.96 19.09 -39.46
CA PRO A 2 13.87 19.11 -38.31
C PRO A 2 13.35 20.03 -37.20
N PRO A 3 13.61 19.73 -35.91
CA PRO A 3 13.26 20.61 -34.80
C PRO A 3 14.24 21.80 -34.70
N PRO A 4 13.80 22.98 -34.21
CA PRO A 4 14.66 24.14 -33.97
C PRO A 4 15.54 23.98 -32.72
N PRO A 5 16.66 24.71 -32.61
CA PRO A 5 17.67 24.51 -31.56
C PRO A 5 17.31 25.20 -30.22
N SER A 6 17.71 24.55 -29.12
CA SER A 6 17.64 25.11 -27.77
C SER A 6 18.59 26.31 -27.59
N PRO A 7 18.16 27.41 -26.93
CA PRO A 7 19.04 28.52 -26.59
C PRO A 7 19.82 28.28 -25.29
N SER A 8 21.04 28.84 -25.25
CA SER A 8 22.04 28.66 -24.20
C SER A 8 21.75 29.40 -22.90
N ASN A 9 22.23 28.86 -21.77
CA ASN A 9 22.25 29.54 -20.47
C ASN A 9 23.21 30.74 -20.49
N THR A 10 22.69 31.94 -20.23
CA THR A 10 23.46 33.12 -19.83
C THR A 10 23.01 33.60 -18.45
N SER A 11 23.70 33.13 -17.41
CA SER A 11 23.45 33.54 -16.03
C SER A 11 23.90 34.97 -15.79
N ALA A 12 22.97 35.89 -15.55
CA ALA A 12 23.26 37.25 -15.08
C ALA A 12 22.69 37.45 -13.67
N SER A 13 23.57 37.85 -12.76
CA SER A 13 23.31 38.03 -11.33
C SER A 13 22.13 38.98 -11.03
N SER A 14 21.36 38.68 -9.98
CA SER A 14 20.45 39.62 -9.33
C SER A 14 20.50 39.43 -7.82
N ARG A 15 20.67 40.53 -7.10
CA ARG A 15 20.74 40.59 -5.63
C ARG A 15 19.41 40.17 -5.02
N ALA A 16 19.45 39.26 -4.04
CA ALA A 16 18.40 39.15 -3.04
C ALA A 16 18.64 40.17 -1.91
N VAL A 17 17.58 40.82 -1.45
CA VAL A 17 17.57 41.56 -0.18
C VAL A 17 17.16 40.56 0.89
N SER A 18 18.05 40.26 1.83
CA SER A 18 17.72 39.40 2.96
C SER A 18 17.10 40.24 4.09
N LEU A 19 15.82 39.99 4.35
CA LEU A 19 15.14 40.39 5.58
C LEU A 19 15.15 39.18 6.53
N ASN A 20 16.19 39.09 7.37
CA ASN A 20 16.18 38.38 8.65
C ASN A 20 17.50 38.67 9.38
N GLY A 21 17.47 39.61 10.32
CA GLY A 21 18.55 39.85 11.27
C GLY A 21 18.16 39.31 12.65
N PRO A 22 19.01 38.56 13.36
CA PRO A 22 18.73 38.11 14.71
C PRO A 22 18.86 39.30 15.70
N PRO A 23 17.98 39.41 16.71
CA PRO A 23 18.18 40.38 17.78
C PRO A 23 19.28 39.89 18.73
N SER A 24 20.46 40.50 18.65
CA SER A 24 21.57 40.25 19.59
C SER A 24 22.06 41.57 20.21
N ALA A 25 21.46 41.89 21.34
CA ALA A 25 21.83 42.91 22.32
C ALA A 25 21.31 42.39 23.69
N ASP A 26 21.98 42.56 24.83
CA ASP A 26 22.96 43.59 25.19
C ASP A 26 24.23 43.07 25.87
N LEU A 27 25.36 43.76 25.61
CA LEU A 27 26.48 43.90 26.52
C LEU A 27 26.83 45.41 26.63
N PRO A 28 27.10 45.94 27.83
CA PRO A 28 26.93 47.37 28.11
C PRO A 28 28.08 48.23 27.58
N SER A 29 27.78 49.13 26.63
CA SER A 29 28.74 50.11 26.09
C SER A 29 28.80 51.45 26.84
N SER A 30 28.28 51.54 28.07
CA SER A 30 28.23 52.78 28.87
C SER A 30 29.58 53.21 29.49
N MET A 31 30.62 52.38 29.39
CA MET A 31 31.96 52.68 29.95
C MET A 31 32.69 53.81 29.20
N SER A 32 32.41 54.03 27.91
CA SER A 32 33.18 54.99 27.10
C SER A 32 32.92 56.45 27.47
N ASP A 33 31.67 56.82 27.76
CA ASP A 33 31.32 58.19 28.20
C ASP A 33 31.83 58.50 29.62
N LEU A 34 31.91 57.48 30.49
CA LEU A 34 32.52 57.60 31.81
C LEU A 34 34.03 57.76 31.74
N GLU A 35 34.73 57.02 30.87
CA GLU A 35 36.17 57.23 30.62
C GLU A 35 36.46 58.60 30.01
N MET A 36 35.63 59.08 29.08
CA MET A 36 35.77 60.42 28.50
C MET A 36 35.52 61.53 29.53
N ASN A 37 34.52 61.40 30.41
CA ASN A 37 34.32 62.36 31.51
C ASN A 37 35.42 62.28 32.56
N ALA A 38 35.91 61.08 32.91
CA ALA A 38 37.04 60.92 33.81
C ALA A 38 38.30 61.62 33.29
N LYS A 39 38.61 61.48 31.99
CA LYS A 39 39.67 62.25 31.32
C LYS A 39 39.44 63.75 31.38
N ALA A 40 38.24 64.22 31.03
CA ALA A 40 37.92 65.65 31.05
C ALA A 40 38.04 66.28 32.45
N ILE A 41 37.70 65.53 33.51
CA ILE A 41 37.87 65.96 34.90
C ILE A 41 39.36 65.92 35.30
N GLN A 42 40.10 64.88 34.90
CA GLN A 42 41.52 64.73 35.19
C GLN A 42 42.37 65.83 34.51
N ASP A 43 42.02 66.23 33.29
CA ASP A 43 42.63 67.38 32.59
C ASP A 43 42.30 68.70 33.29
N ARG A 44 41.07 68.88 33.79
CA ARG A 44 40.67 70.07 34.56
C ARG A 44 41.42 70.18 35.89
N ILE A 45 41.61 69.07 36.60
CA ILE A 45 42.39 69.02 37.85
C ILE A 45 43.87 69.30 37.56
N SER A 46 44.42 68.74 36.48
CA SER A 46 45.81 68.98 36.04
C SER A 46 46.05 70.46 35.67
N GLY A 47 45.07 71.11 35.04
CA GLY A 47 45.09 72.55 34.75
C GLY A 47 45.06 73.43 36.01
N LEU A 48 44.30 73.04 37.05
CA LEU A 48 44.24 73.78 38.32
C LEU A 48 45.50 73.59 39.19
N MET A 49 46.12 72.41 39.17
CA MET A 49 47.39 72.13 39.88
C MET A 49 48.60 72.84 39.25
N SER A 50 48.56 73.15 37.96
CA SER A 50 49.69 73.74 37.22
C SER A 50 49.77 75.28 37.25
N ALA A 51 48.77 75.96 37.83
CA ALA A 51 48.57 77.40 37.68
C ALA A 51 48.50 78.18 39.01
N ARG A 52 49.56 78.16 39.83
CA ARG A 52 49.76 79.17 40.90
C ARG A 52 51.23 79.54 41.13
N LYS A 53 51.72 80.48 40.33
CA LYS A 53 52.86 81.35 40.71
C LYS A 53 52.36 82.51 41.57
N THR A 54 53.16 82.91 42.55
CA THR A 54 52.93 84.03 43.48
C THR A 54 53.13 85.40 42.81
N PRO A 55 52.55 86.48 43.36
CA PRO A 55 53.30 87.42 44.24
C PRO A 55 52.45 87.84 45.48
N SER A 56 52.94 87.99 46.73
CA SER A 56 54.05 88.75 47.33
C SER A 56 53.75 90.23 47.68
N SER A 57 53.88 90.58 48.98
CA SER A 57 54.10 91.93 49.57
C SER A 57 52.88 92.88 49.72
N PRO A 58 52.92 93.92 50.61
CA PRO A 58 53.92 94.28 51.66
C PRO A 58 53.38 94.54 53.10
N ARG A 59 54.31 94.63 54.07
CA ARG A 59 54.17 95.34 55.38
C ARG A 59 54.48 96.85 55.24
N PRO A 60 54.03 97.70 56.17
CA PRO A 60 54.93 98.34 57.16
C PRO A 60 54.32 98.34 58.60
N ASP A 61 54.99 98.46 59.74
CA ASP A 61 56.23 99.12 60.22
C ASP A 61 56.14 100.59 60.70
N SER A 62 55.88 100.74 62.01
CA SER A 62 56.46 101.71 62.97
C SER A 62 56.19 103.24 62.87
N ARG A 63 55.84 103.88 64.01
CA ARG A 63 56.68 104.86 64.74
C ARG A 63 56.04 105.43 66.03
N VAL A 64 56.89 106.03 66.87
CA VAL A 64 56.64 106.52 68.25
C VAL A 64 56.76 108.05 68.34
N SER A 65 56.00 108.70 69.22
CA SER A 65 56.28 110.03 69.84
C SER A 65 55.39 110.14 71.10
N THR A 66 55.89 110.09 72.35
CA THR A 66 56.59 111.11 73.17
C THR A 66 55.74 112.31 73.61
N SER A 67 55.40 112.30 74.91
CA SER A 67 55.13 113.44 75.83
C SER A 67 54.19 114.57 75.40
N ASP A 68 53.08 114.75 76.14
CA ASP A 68 53.01 115.86 77.12
C ASP A 68 51.95 115.63 78.24
N SER A 69 52.05 116.37 79.33
CA SER A 69 51.34 116.11 80.59
C SER A 69 49.98 116.82 80.72
N LEU A 70 48.89 116.14 80.36
CA LEU A 70 47.53 116.33 80.91
C LEU A 70 46.72 115.01 80.82
N GLN A 71 47.41 113.88 81.02
CA GLN A 71 47.04 112.52 80.59
C GLN A 71 46.12 111.73 81.55
N LEU A 72 45.18 112.36 82.24
CA LEU A 72 44.18 111.62 83.03
C LEU A 72 42.76 111.78 82.50
N LEU A 73 42.29 113.02 82.26
CA LEU A 73 40.93 113.26 81.76
C LEU A 73 40.78 113.01 80.25
N ASP A 74 41.73 113.43 79.41
CA ASP A 74 41.67 113.09 77.97
C ASP A 74 42.08 111.63 77.73
N LEU A 75 42.88 111.03 78.63
CA LEU A 75 43.12 109.59 78.62
C LEU A 75 41.84 108.82 78.98
N GLN A 76 41.06 109.28 79.98
CA GLN A 76 39.74 108.74 80.29
C GLN A 76 38.80 108.84 79.08
N GLY A 77 38.69 110.02 78.44
CA GLY A 77 37.86 110.22 77.26
C GLY A 77 38.36 109.51 76.00
N GLN A 78 39.65 109.17 75.91
CA GLN A 78 40.19 108.27 74.89
C GLN A 78 39.90 106.80 75.24
N ILE A 79 40.02 106.39 76.50
CA ILE A 79 39.65 105.06 77.00
C ILE A 79 38.16 104.80 76.73
N GLU A 80 37.27 105.75 77.03
CA GLU A 80 35.83 105.66 76.73
C GLU A 80 35.56 105.57 75.21
N ARG A 81 36.30 106.33 74.38
CA ARG A 81 36.23 106.20 72.91
C ARG A 81 36.81 104.88 72.40
N PHE A 82 37.80 104.31 73.06
CA PHE A 82 38.33 102.98 72.74
C PHE A 82 37.40 101.87 73.22
N GLN A 83 36.74 102.02 74.37
CA GLN A 83 35.72 101.10 74.87
C GLN A 83 34.49 101.10 73.97
N ALA A 84 33.88 102.25 73.69
CA ALA A 84 32.74 102.32 72.76
C ALA A 84 33.08 101.78 71.35
N ARG A 85 34.34 101.88 70.92
CA ARG A 85 34.83 101.30 69.65
C ARG A 85 35.16 99.80 69.76
N LEU A 86 35.55 99.31 70.92
CA LEU A 86 35.67 97.87 71.23
C LEU A 86 34.28 97.25 71.29
N ASP A 87 33.36 97.80 72.08
CA ASP A 87 31.96 97.37 72.20
C ASP A 87 31.28 97.32 70.82
N ALA A 88 31.42 98.38 70.01
CA ALA A 88 30.88 98.38 68.64
C ALA A 88 31.55 97.34 67.72
N ALA A 89 32.85 97.09 67.88
CA ALA A 89 33.56 96.06 67.13
C ALA A 89 33.22 94.64 67.61
N GLU A 90 32.92 94.45 68.90
CA GLU A 90 32.43 93.20 69.49
C GLU A 90 31.00 92.91 69.06
N ASP A 91 30.11 93.90 69.07
CA ASP A 91 28.76 93.82 68.49
C ASP A 91 28.81 93.49 66.99
N GLU A 92 29.70 94.12 66.23
CA GLU A 92 29.88 93.80 64.81
C GLU A 92 30.51 92.41 64.62
N ASN A 93 31.44 91.97 65.48
CA ASN A 93 31.96 90.60 65.47
C ASN A 93 30.85 89.58 65.77
N ASN A 94 29.99 89.86 66.75
CA ASN A 94 28.86 89.02 67.13
C ASN A 94 27.79 88.97 66.02
N ARG A 95 27.53 90.09 65.33
CA ARG A 95 26.67 90.13 64.12
C ARG A 95 27.28 89.37 62.95
N LEU A 96 28.59 89.46 62.74
CA LEU A 96 29.28 88.70 61.70
C LEU A 96 29.27 87.21 62.02
N ARG A 97 29.53 86.80 63.27
CA ARG A 97 29.42 85.41 63.73
C ARG A 97 28.01 84.86 63.56
N THR A 98 26.99 85.54 64.09
CA THR A 98 25.60 85.09 63.91
C THR A 98 25.18 85.00 62.44
N ARG A 99 25.73 85.86 61.56
CA ARG A 99 25.55 85.76 60.11
C ARG A 99 26.34 84.61 59.47
N THR A 100 27.57 84.33 59.88
CA THR A 100 28.33 83.16 59.39
C THR A 100 27.70 81.87 59.86
N ASP A 101 27.37 81.75 61.15
CA ASP A 101 26.68 80.58 61.70
C ASP A 101 25.29 80.40 61.06
N GLY A 102 24.61 81.49 60.68
CA GLY A 102 23.37 81.45 59.92
C GLY A 102 23.59 80.85 58.52
N ALA A 103 24.55 81.40 57.77
CA ALA A 103 24.91 80.92 56.44
C ALA A 103 25.47 79.48 56.45
N GLU A 104 26.19 79.07 57.50
CA GLU A 104 26.68 77.71 57.69
C GLU A 104 25.54 76.73 57.98
N ARG A 105 24.53 77.12 58.77
CA ARG A 105 23.32 76.31 58.98
C ARG A 105 22.48 76.19 57.71
N GLU A 106 22.30 77.28 56.96
CA GLU A 106 21.62 77.27 55.66
C GLU A 106 22.37 76.40 54.63
N ALA A 107 23.70 76.51 54.57
CA ALA A 107 24.53 75.67 53.71
C ALA A 107 24.48 74.19 54.12
N SER A 108 24.54 73.89 55.41
CA SER A 108 24.44 72.52 55.94
C SER A 108 23.08 71.91 55.61
N SER A 109 21.98 72.62 55.87
CA SER A 109 20.63 72.18 55.53
C SER A 109 20.45 71.96 54.02
N ARG A 110 21.07 72.80 53.18
CA ARG A 110 21.07 72.60 51.72
C ARG A 110 21.91 71.39 51.29
N ILE A 111 23.04 71.12 51.94
CA ILE A 111 23.86 69.92 51.70
C ILE A 111 23.09 68.67 52.12
N GLU A 112 22.45 68.67 53.29
CA GLU A 112 21.60 67.58 53.78
C GLU A 112 20.44 67.30 52.82
N ALA A 113 19.75 68.34 52.32
CA ALA A 113 18.69 68.20 51.32
C ALA A 113 19.21 67.57 50.01
N LEU A 114 20.35 68.04 49.49
CA LEU A 114 20.95 67.49 48.27
C LEU A 114 21.46 66.04 48.45
N VAL A 115 21.92 65.68 49.65
CA VAL A 115 22.28 64.30 49.98
C VAL A 115 21.03 63.41 50.05
N ALA A 116 19.95 63.88 50.68
CA ALA A 116 18.68 63.15 50.72
C ALA A 116 18.06 62.97 49.32
N GLU A 117 18.12 63.99 48.46
CA GLU A 117 17.72 63.90 47.04
C GLU A 117 18.59 62.89 46.28
N ARG A 118 19.92 62.95 46.43
CA ARG A 118 20.86 61.99 45.83
C ARG A 118 20.55 60.56 46.26
N ASP A 119 20.30 60.34 47.54
CA ASP A 119 20.08 59.00 48.11
C ASP A 119 18.70 58.45 47.69
N CYS A 120 17.69 59.32 47.58
CA CYS A 120 16.40 58.98 46.97
C CYS A 120 16.56 58.59 45.49
N HIS A 121 17.32 59.36 44.71
CA HIS A 121 17.61 59.03 43.32
C HIS A 121 18.42 57.72 43.18
N ALA A 122 19.38 57.46 44.06
CA ALA A 122 20.15 56.23 44.08
C ALA A 122 19.28 54.99 44.39
N SER A 123 18.35 55.09 45.36
CA SER A 123 17.36 54.04 45.63
C SER A 123 16.52 53.75 44.38
N ARG A 124 15.98 54.80 43.76
CA ARG A 124 15.16 54.69 42.55
C ARG A 124 15.91 54.08 41.36
N VAL A 125 17.20 54.37 41.19
CA VAL A 125 18.03 53.73 40.16
C VAL A 125 18.21 52.24 40.46
N SER A 126 18.52 51.87 41.71
CA SER A 126 18.62 50.46 42.12
C SER A 126 17.31 49.67 41.94
N GLU A 127 16.17 50.29 42.26
CA GLU A 127 14.83 49.74 42.01
C GLU A 127 14.58 49.53 40.51
N LEU A 128 14.92 50.50 39.65
CA LEU A 128 14.78 50.37 38.20
C LEU A 128 15.74 49.32 37.60
N GLU A 129 16.98 49.22 38.09
CA GLU A 129 17.94 48.19 37.66
C GLU A 129 17.47 46.79 38.05
N THR A 130 16.94 46.61 39.26
CA THR A 130 16.38 45.32 39.69
C THR A 130 15.13 44.96 38.90
N ALA A 131 14.26 45.94 38.60
CA ALA A 131 13.11 45.75 37.72
C ALA A 131 13.51 45.36 36.28
N SER A 132 14.52 46.02 35.68
CA SER A 132 15.07 45.67 34.36
C SER A 132 15.57 44.23 34.34
N ARG A 133 16.44 43.86 35.30
CA ARG A 133 16.98 42.50 35.40
C ARG A 133 15.93 41.43 35.66
N THR A 134 14.77 41.76 36.23
CA THR A 134 13.65 40.81 36.35
C THR A 134 12.83 40.72 35.07
N ALA A 135 12.66 41.83 34.33
CA ALA A 135 12.02 41.82 33.02
C ALA A 135 12.86 41.05 32.00
N GLU A 136 14.19 41.27 31.96
CA GLU A 136 15.14 40.53 31.11
C GLU A 136 15.07 39.02 31.33
N ARG A 137 15.03 38.57 32.60
CA ARG A 137 14.84 37.15 32.93
C ARG A 137 13.48 36.61 32.49
N SER A 138 12.40 37.38 32.70
CA SER A 138 11.05 36.98 32.28
C SER A 138 10.87 36.98 30.75
N LEU A 139 11.66 37.75 30.00
CA LEU A 139 11.74 37.69 28.55
C LEU A 139 12.51 36.45 28.11
N ALA A 140 13.71 36.20 28.64
CA ALA A 140 14.50 35.00 28.32
C ALA A 140 13.75 33.69 28.64
N GLU A 141 12.97 33.65 29.73
CA GLU A 141 12.08 32.53 30.06
C GLU A 141 10.96 32.35 29.02
N ARG A 142 10.37 33.45 28.51
CA ARG A 142 9.37 33.39 27.44
C ARG A 142 9.97 33.00 26.10
N ASP A 143 11.15 33.49 25.75
CA ASP A 143 11.84 33.14 24.51
C ASP A 143 12.19 31.64 24.50
N ALA A 144 12.70 31.11 25.61
CA ALA A 144 12.93 29.67 25.78
C ALA A 144 11.63 28.83 25.70
N GLN A 145 10.50 29.35 26.21
CA GLN A 145 9.18 28.71 26.04
C GLN A 145 8.70 28.75 24.58
N ILE A 146 8.91 29.86 23.87
CA ILE A 146 8.58 29.99 22.45
C ILE A 146 9.40 29.01 21.61
N GLU A 147 10.71 28.93 21.81
CA GLU A 147 11.58 27.95 21.12
C GLU A 147 11.20 26.50 21.44
N ALA A 148 10.76 26.21 22.66
CA ALA A 148 10.28 24.88 23.04
C ALA A 148 8.95 24.52 22.34
N LEU A 149 8.00 25.46 22.31
CA LEU A 149 6.71 25.29 21.62
C LEU A 149 6.89 25.20 20.10
N GLN A 150 7.81 25.97 19.50
CA GLN A 150 8.16 25.86 18.08
C GLN A 150 8.71 24.48 17.73
N ARG A 151 9.67 23.97 18.52
CA ARG A 151 10.21 22.61 18.33
C ARG A 151 9.16 21.52 18.53
N ALA A 152 8.22 21.71 19.47
CA ALA A 152 7.10 20.79 19.67
C ALA A 152 6.12 20.81 18.47
N ALA A 153 5.80 21.99 17.95
CA ALA A 153 4.94 22.14 16.76
C ALA A 153 5.59 21.55 15.50
N GLU A 154 6.88 21.79 15.27
CA GLU A 154 7.63 21.15 14.17
C GLU A 154 7.63 19.62 14.29
N GLN A 155 7.81 19.08 15.49
CA GLN A 155 7.79 17.64 15.72
C GLN A 155 6.40 17.06 15.46
N ALA A 156 5.35 17.67 15.99
CA ALA A 156 3.97 17.28 15.74
C ALA A 156 3.60 17.33 14.24
N ALA A 157 4.11 18.32 13.50
CA ALA A 157 3.92 18.42 12.05
C ALA A 157 4.59 17.26 11.30
N ARG A 158 5.84 16.88 11.67
CA ARG A 158 6.54 15.72 11.10
C ARG A 158 5.84 14.40 11.41
N ASP A 159 5.32 14.25 12.63
CA ASP A 159 4.58 13.04 13.03
C ASP A 159 3.22 12.94 12.31
N ALA A 160 2.54 14.07 12.11
CA ALA A 160 1.31 14.14 11.30
C ALA A 160 1.57 13.82 9.81
N GLU A 161 2.65 14.33 9.23
CA GLU A 161 3.06 14.01 7.85
C GLU A 161 3.39 12.51 7.71
N LYS A 162 4.10 11.92 8.69
CA LYS A 162 4.38 10.49 8.73
C LYS A 162 3.09 9.65 8.77
N VAL A 163 2.15 9.99 9.66
CA VAL A 163 0.84 9.29 9.74
C VAL A 163 0.06 9.41 8.43
N LYS A 164 0.13 10.56 7.76
CA LYS A 164 -0.49 10.77 6.44
C LYS A 164 0.15 9.88 5.36
N LEU A 165 1.48 9.81 5.30
CA LEU A 165 2.21 8.95 4.35
C LEU A 165 1.95 7.45 4.59
N ASP A 166 1.91 7.02 5.86
CA ASP A 166 1.56 5.65 6.24
C ASP A 166 0.11 5.32 5.85
N GLY A 167 -0.81 6.29 5.98
CA GLY A 167 -2.19 6.18 5.51
C GLY A 167 -2.31 6.08 3.98
N GLU A 168 -1.58 6.93 3.25
CA GLU A 168 -1.53 6.92 1.78
C GLU A 168 -0.84 5.65 1.22
N ALA A 169 0.07 5.02 1.97
CA ALA A 169 0.61 3.70 1.64
C ALA A 169 -0.45 2.60 1.78
N ARG A 170 -1.11 2.52 2.95
CA ARG A 170 -2.19 1.52 3.19
C ARG A 170 -3.35 1.65 2.21
N LEU A 171 -3.68 2.87 1.79
CA LEU A 171 -4.75 3.11 0.80
C LEU A 171 -4.36 2.58 -0.59
N ARG A 172 -3.10 2.75 -1.02
CA ARG A 172 -2.58 2.16 -2.27
C ARG A 172 -2.52 0.63 -2.22
N ASP A 173 -2.08 0.06 -1.09
CA ASP A 173 -2.07 -1.40 -0.91
C ASP A 173 -3.50 -1.98 -0.96
N ALA A 174 -4.47 -1.29 -0.36
CA ALA A 174 -5.88 -1.66 -0.41
C ALA A 174 -6.50 -1.53 -1.83
N GLN A 175 -6.07 -0.53 -2.61
CA GLN A 175 -6.47 -0.38 -4.02
C GLN A 175 -5.89 -1.53 -4.87
N SER A 176 -4.60 -1.85 -4.75
CA SER A 176 -3.98 -2.99 -5.46
C SER A 176 -4.69 -4.30 -5.16
N MET A 177 -5.00 -4.59 -3.89
CA MET A 177 -5.76 -5.80 -3.52
C MET A 177 -7.20 -5.82 -4.06
N LEU A 178 -7.79 -4.67 -4.38
CA LEU A 178 -9.12 -4.57 -4.98
C LEU A 178 -9.03 -4.83 -6.48
N GLU A 179 -8.06 -4.23 -7.16
CA GLU A 179 -7.76 -4.47 -8.58
C GLU A 179 -7.43 -5.96 -8.85
N ASP A 180 -6.61 -6.59 -7.99
CA ASP A 180 -6.31 -8.03 -8.08
C ASP A 180 -7.56 -8.91 -7.93
N LYS A 181 -8.47 -8.53 -7.02
CA LYS A 181 -9.75 -9.24 -6.82
C LYS A 181 -10.71 -9.04 -7.99
N GLU A 182 -10.77 -7.83 -8.56
CA GLU A 182 -11.56 -7.55 -9.75
C GLU A 182 -11.04 -8.33 -10.97
N ALA A 183 -9.72 -8.41 -11.14
CA ALA A 183 -9.09 -9.24 -12.16
C ALA A 183 -9.40 -10.74 -11.98
N LEU A 184 -9.34 -11.26 -10.74
CA LEU A 184 -9.73 -12.65 -10.44
C LEU A 184 -11.22 -12.91 -10.72
N VAL A 185 -12.11 -11.97 -10.38
CA VAL A 185 -13.54 -12.07 -10.67
C VAL A 185 -13.81 -12.03 -12.18
N ALA A 186 -13.05 -11.24 -12.95
CA ALA A 186 -13.13 -11.24 -14.41
C ALA A 186 -12.69 -12.58 -15.01
N GLN A 187 -11.55 -13.13 -14.57
CA GLN A 187 -11.05 -14.45 -15.00
C GLN A 187 -12.03 -15.58 -14.65
N LEU A 188 -12.63 -15.55 -13.45
CA LEU A 188 -13.63 -16.55 -13.05
C LEU A 188 -14.92 -16.46 -13.88
N LYS A 189 -15.35 -15.26 -14.29
CA LYS A 189 -16.48 -15.08 -15.22
C LYS A 189 -16.16 -15.64 -16.60
N GLU A 190 -15.01 -15.27 -17.17
CA GLU A 190 -14.56 -15.81 -18.47
C GLU A 190 -14.46 -17.34 -18.45
N ALA A 191 -13.98 -17.93 -17.35
CA ALA A 191 -13.93 -19.38 -17.18
C ALA A 191 -15.32 -20.04 -17.04
N VAL A 192 -16.30 -19.35 -16.44
CA VAL A 192 -17.71 -19.81 -16.38
C VAL A 192 -18.35 -19.72 -17.77
N ASP A 193 -18.22 -18.60 -18.46
CA ASP A 193 -18.77 -18.39 -19.80
C ASP A 193 -18.19 -19.42 -20.81
N ALA A 194 -16.88 -19.69 -20.73
CA ALA A 194 -16.23 -20.75 -21.51
C ALA A 194 -16.79 -22.15 -21.18
N ARG A 195 -17.03 -22.45 -19.88
CA ARG A 195 -17.65 -23.71 -19.45
C ARG A 195 -19.10 -23.85 -19.91
N GLU A 196 -19.88 -22.78 -19.91
CA GLU A 196 -21.25 -22.78 -20.44
C GLU A 196 -21.24 -22.99 -21.97
N GLY A 197 -20.28 -22.37 -22.66
CA GLY A 197 -19.98 -22.65 -24.08
C GLY A 197 -19.72 -24.13 -24.33
N GLU A 198 -18.72 -24.72 -23.66
CA GLU A 198 -18.41 -26.16 -23.75
C GLU A 198 -19.63 -27.05 -23.44
N GLN A 199 -20.43 -26.71 -22.43
CA GLN A 199 -21.63 -27.47 -22.07
C GLN A 199 -22.70 -27.38 -23.17
N SER A 200 -22.88 -26.21 -23.79
CA SER A 200 -23.83 -26.02 -24.88
C SER A 200 -23.45 -26.82 -26.13
N GLU A 201 -22.16 -26.86 -26.48
CA GLU A 201 -21.63 -27.67 -27.59
C GLU A 201 -21.77 -29.17 -27.31
N ASN A 202 -21.43 -29.62 -26.10
CA ASN A 202 -21.60 -31.01 -25.69
C ASN A 202 -23.08 -31.43 -25.69
N ALA A 203 -24.00 -30.56 -25.25
CA ALA A 203 -25.44 -30.82 -25.31
C ALA A 203 -25.94 -30.92 -26.76
N ALA A 204 -25.45 -30.06 -27.66
CA ALA A 204 -25.75 -30.13 -29.09
C ALA A 204 -25.23 -31.43 -29.73
N LEU A 205 -24.00 -31.85 -29.38
CA LEU A 205 -23.38 -33.09 -29.87
C LEU A 205 -24.13 -34.34 -29.36
N LEU A 206 -24.51 -34.37 -28.07
CA LEU A 206 -25.34 -35.43 -27.50
C LEU A 206 -26.71 -35.50 -28.19
N LYS A 207 -27.35 -34.36 -28.46
CA LYS A 207 -28.62 -34.29 -29.20
C LYS A 207 -28.48 -34.83 -30.63
N ALA A 208 -27.39 -34.49 -31.32
CA ALA A 208 -27.09 -35.03 -32.65
C ALA A 208 -26.84 -36.54 -32.64
N LYS A 209 -26.09 -37.05 -31.65
CA LYS A 209 -25.83 -38.49 -31.49
C LYS A 209 -27.08 -39.28 -31.12
N ASN A 210 -27.96 -38.74 -30.27
CA ASN A 210 -29.24 -39.35 -29.97
C ASN A 210 -30.16 -39.43 -31.20
N ALA A 211 -30.13 -38.41 -32.08
CA ALA A 211 -30.86 -38.46 -33.36
C ALA A 211 -30.26 -39.51 -34.33
N GLU A 212 -28.93 -39.66 -34.37
CA GLU A 212 -28.25 -40.72 -35.14
C GLU A 212 -28.62 -42.12 -34.65
N ILE A 213 -28.63 -42.34 -33.32
CA ILE A 213 -29.06 -43.59 -32.70
C ILE A 213 -30.52 -43.90 -33.07
N ALA A 214 -31.43 -42.94 -32.92
CA ALA A 214 -32.85 -43.14 -33.28
C ALA A 214 -33.05 -43.51 -34.77
N MET A 215 -32.27 -42.93 -35.69
CA MET A 215 -32.29 -43.32 -37.11
C MET A 215 -31.77 -44.74 -37.34
N LEU A 216 -30.72 -45.15 -36.63
CA LEU A 216 -30.18 -46.51 -36.71
C LEU A 216 -31.15 -47.54 -36.11
N GLU A 217 -31.77 -47.25 -34.96
CA GLU A 217 -32.80 -48.07 -34.34
C GLU A 217 -34.01 -48.26 -35.27
N ALA A 218 -34.52 -47.17 -35.86
CA ALA A 218 -35.61 -47.24 -36.83
C ALA A 218 -35.25 -48.09 -38.08
N ARG A 219 -34.00 -48.02 -38.54
CA ARG A 219 -33.50 -48.86 -39.64
C ARG A 219 -33.40 -50.33 -39.24
N VAL A 220 -32.92 -50.64 -38.03
CA VAL A 220 -32.87 -52.00 -37.50
C VAL A 220 -34.27 -52.58 -37.34
N GLN A 221 -35.20 -51.83 -36.74
CA GLN A 221 -36.61 -52.23 -36.60
C GLN A 221 -37.26 -52.51 -37.96
N LYS A 222 -37.02 -51.65 -38.96
CA LYS A 222 -37.51 -51.88 -40.33
C LYS A 222 -37.00 -53.20 -40.92
N VAL A 223 -35.69 -53.44 -40.88
CA VAL A 223 -35.09 -54.67 -41.43
C VAL A 223 -35.56 -55.91 -40.64
N SER A 224 -35.74 -55.80 -39.33
CA SER A 224 -36.33 -56.87 -38.50
C SER A 224 -37.77 -57.18 -38.93
N GLY A 225 -38.59 -56.16 -39.18
CA GLY A 225 -39.96 -56.33 -39.69
C GLY A 225 -40.00 -56.99 -41.07
N GLU A 226 -39.16 -56.53 -42.01
CA GLU A 226 -39.02 -57.13 -43.35
C GLU A 226 -38.63 -58.62 -43.26
N LEU A 227 -37.68 -58.99 -42.38
CA LEU A 227 -37.30 -60.38 -42.13
C LEU A 227 -38.38 -61.22 -41.45
N GLU A 228 -39.23 -60.63 -40.61
CA GLU A 228 -40.39 -61.32 -40.01
C GLU A 228 -41.51 -61.54 -41.04
N GLU A 229 -41.70 -60.61 -41.98
CA GLU A 229 -42.61 -60.74 -43.11
C GLU A 229 -42.14 -61.85 -44.07
N GLU A 230 -40.87 -61.84 -44.50
CA GLU A 230 -40.29 -62.92 -45.31
C GLU A 230 -40.43 -64.29 -44.64
N ARG A 231 -40.19 -64.39 -43.32
CA ARG A 231 -40.39 -65.64 -42.56
C ARG A 231 -41.85 -66.09 -42.56
N ARG A 232 -42.80 -65.16 -42.49
CA ARG A 232 -44.24 -65.43 -42.52
C ARG A 232 -44.69 -65.90 -43.90
N GLU A 233 -44.21 -65.25 -44.96
CA GLU A 233 -44.48 -65.62 -46.36
C GLU A 233 -43.87 -66.98 -46.71
N LEU A 234 -42.60 -67.23 -46.36
CA LEU A 234 -41.96 -68.53 -46.53
C LEU A 234 -42.66 -69.64 -45.73
N GLY A 235 -43.16 -69.31 -44.52
CA GLY A 235 -44.02 -70.21 -43.74
C GLY A 235 -45.31 -70.56 -44.50
N GLY A 236 -45.98 -69.56 -45.07
CA GLY A 236 -47.15 -69.72 -45.93
C GLY A 236 -46.87 -70.63 -47.14
N HIS A 237 -45.80 -70.36 -47.90
CA HIS A 237 -45.39 -71.20 -49.03
C HIS A 237 -45.08 -72.65 -48.61
N VAL A 238 -44.49 -72.87 -47.43
CA VAL A 238 -44.26 -74.23 -46.89
C VAL A 238 -45.58 -74.94 -46.58
N ASP A 239 -46.57 -74.23 -46.02
CA ASP A 239 -47.89 -74.81 -45.74
C ASP A 239 -48.73 -75.03 -47.00
N GLU A 240 -48.63 -74.17 -48.01
CA GLU A 240 -49.19 -74.40 -49.35
C GLU A 240 -48.57 -75.63 -50.03
N LEU A 241 -47.23 -75.78 -49.97
CA LEU A 241 -46.53 -76.96 -50.49
C LEU A 241 -46.91 -78.23 -49.73
N ARG A 242 -47.10 -78.16 -48.40
CA ARG A 242 -47.62 -79.29 -47.60
C ARG A 242 -49.03 -79.67 -48.03
N LYS A 243 -49.91 -78.69 -48.23
CA LYS A 243 -51.30 -78.90 -48.68
C LYS A 243 -51.35 -79.49 -50.09
N ALA A 244 -50.60 -78.94 -51.04
CA ALA A 244 -50.48 -79.50 -52.40
C ALA A 244 -49.87 -80.91 -52.39
N GLY A 245 -48.91 -81.17 -51.49
CA GLY A 245 -48.37 -82.51 -51.25
C GLY A 245 -49.42 -83.49 -50.71
N GLN A 246 -50.23 -83.09 -49.73
CA GLN A 246 -51.35 -83.88 -49.20
C GLN A 246 -52.43 -84.13 -50.25
N GLU A 247 -52.83 -83.12 -51.03
CA GLU A 247 -53.76 -83.25 -52.14
C GLU A 247 -53.22 -84.20 -53.22
N THR A 248 -51.92 -84.13 -53.52
CA THR A 248 -51.26 -85.04 -54.45
C THR A 248 -51.22 -86.48 -53.91
N ILE A 249 -50.93 -86.67 -52.62
CA ILE A 249 -50.99 -87.99 -51.97
C ILE A 249 -52.42 -88.53 -52.02
N ALA A 250 -53.43 -87.75 -51.66
CA ALA A 250 -54.83 -88.14 -51.72
C ALA A 250 -55.27 -88.53 -53.15
N LEU A 251 -54.82 -87.80 -54.18
CA LEU A 251 -55.05 -88.17 -55.59
C LEU A 251 -54.32 -89.46 -55.99
N TYR A 252 -53.13 -89.73 -55.46
CA TYR A 252 -52.45 -91.02 -55.66
C TYR A 252 -53.15 -92.15 -54.91
N GLU A 253 -53.66 -91.92 -53.70
CA GLU A 253 -54.45 -92.89 -52.92
C GLU A 253 -55.82 -93.18 -53.58
N GLU A 254 -56.49 -92.17 -54.13
CA GLU A 254 -57.70 -92.33 -54.95
C GLU A 254 -57.40 -93.11 -56.24
N ARG A 255 -56.32 -92.78 -56.95
CA ARG A 255 -55.91 -93.52 -58.15
C ARG A 255 -55.47 -94.95 -57.82
N LEU A 256 -54.78 -95.16 -56.70
CA LEU A 256 -54.32 -96.47 -56.28
C LEU A 256 -55.51 -97.32 -55.83
N SER A 257 -56.44 -96.78 -55.05
CA SER A 257 -57.68 -97.49 -54.67
C SER A 257 -58.59 -97.76 -55.88
N ALA A 258 -58.67 -96.85 -56.86
CA ALA A 258 -59.37 -97.12 -58.12
C ALA A 258 -58.63 -98.14 -59.00
N ALA A 259 -57.29 -98.19 -58.95
CA ALA A 259 -56.48 -99.19 -59.64
C ALA A 259 -56.51 -100.54 -58.92
N ASP A 260 -56.58 -100.59 -57.59
CA ASP A 260 -56.79 -101.78 -56.77
C ASP A 260 -58.21 -102.30 -56.91
N ALA A 261 -59.23 -101.44 -57.00
CA ALA A 261 -60.60 -101.84 -57.34
C ALA A 261 -60.64 -102.49 -58.73
N LYS A 262 -60.06 -101.83 -59.74
CA LYS A 262 -59.87 -102.44 -61.07
C LYS A 262 -58.97 -103.66 -61.04
N ARG A 263 -58.00 -103.74 -60.12
CA ARG A 263 -57.15 -104.93 -59.95
C ARG A 263 -57.98 -106.05 -59.37
N TYR A 264 -58.88 -105.82 -58.41
CA TYR A 264 -59.79 -106.84 -57.92
C TYR A 264 -60.80 -107.27 -58.99
N GLU A 265 -61.37 -106.34 -59.77
CA GLU A 265 -62.18 -106.69 -60.96
C GLU A 265 -61.37 -107.49 -62.00
N LEU A 266 -60.12 -107.10 -62.25
CA LEU A 266 -59.20 -107.79 -63.14
C LEU A 266 -58.68 -109.09 -62.55
N GLU A 267 -58.55 -109.24 -61.23
CA GLU A 267 -58.15 -110.46 -60.51
C GLU A 267 -59.32 -111.42 -60.45
N ASP A 268 -60.57 -110.98 -60.39
CA ASP A 268 -61.74 -111.81 -60.63
C ASP A 268 -61.77 -112.26 -62.11
N MET A 269 -61.54 -111.35 -63.06
CA MET A 269 -61.40 -111.70 -64.48
C MET A 269 -60.15 -112.53 -64.79
N VAL A 270 -59.07 -112.42 -64.00
CA VAL A 270 -57.79 -113.14 -64.17
C VAL A 270 -57.80 -114.44 -63.40
N VAL A 271 -58.56 -114.60 -62.32
CA VAL A 271 -58.94 -115.92 -61.81
C VAL A 271 -59.79 -116.62 -62.86
N SER A 272 -60.77 -115.93 -63.47
CA SER A 272 -61.53 -116.43 -64.63
C SER A 272 -60.66 -116.71 -65.87
N LEU A 273 -59.62 -115.91 -66.13
CA LEU A 273 -58.75 -116.02 -67.31
C LEU A 273 -57.47 -116.83 -67.06
N GLU A 274 -57.06 -117.13 -65.83
CA GLU A 274 -56.02 -118.09 -65.44
C GLU A 274 -56.62 -119.47 -65.17
N GLU A 275 -57.90 -119.55 -64.83
CA GLU A 275 -58.70 -120.75 -65.11
C GLU A 275 -58.69 -121.05 -66.62
N GLN A 276 -58.59 -120.03 -67.48
CA GLN A 276 -58.36 -120.18 -68.93
C GLN A 276 -56.87 -120.21 -69.36
N LEU A 277 -55.92 -119.60 -68.63
CA LEU A 277 -54.49 -119.42 -69.00
C LEU A 277 -53.50 -120.23 -68.17
N ARG A 278 -53.98 -121.04 -67.21
CA ARG A 278 -53.31 -122.32 -66.88
C ARG A 278 -53.09 -123.19 -68.12
N THR A 279 -53.71 -122.86 -69.26
CA THR A 279 -53.45 -123.47 -70.56
C THR A 279 -52.23 -122.91 -71.34
N GLN A 280 -51.61 -121.76 -71.01
CA GLN A 280 -50.47 -121.20 -71.77
C GLN A 280 -49.65 -120.12 -71.02
N ALA A 281 -48.31 -120.10 -71.19
CA ALA A 281 -47.40 -119.45 -70.23
C ALA A 281 -46.20 -118.62 -70.80
N ARG A 282 -45.78 -117.62 -70.01
CA ARG A 282 -44.41 -117.08 -69.71
C ARG A 282 -43.60 -116.20 -70.74
N PRO A 283 -43.11 -115.00 -70.33
CA PRO A 283 -42.20 -114.10 -71.09
C PRO A 283 -40.77 -113.88 -70.46
N VAL A 284 -39.89 -113.04 -71.07
CA VAL A 284 -38.47 -112.74 -70.65
C VAL A 284 -38.06 -111.24 -70.93
N SER A 285 -36.91 -110.76 -70.38
CA SER A 285 -36.56 -109.33 -70.09
C SER A 285 -35.14 -108.82 -70.61
N PRO A 286 -34.26 -107.94 -69.98
CA PRO A 286 -33.71 -106.69 -70.62
C PRO A 286 -32.16 -106.40 -70.50
N SER A 287 -31.70 -105.12 -70.65
CA SER A 287 -30.37 -104.46 -70.30
C SER A 287 -29.25 -104.30 -71.40
N THR A 288 -28.04 -103.64 -71.29
CA THR A 288 -27.22 -103.00 -70.18
C THR A 288 -26.08 -101.99 -70.67
N VAL A 289 -25.84 -100.86 -69.94
CA VAL A 289 -24.53 -100.24 -69.47
C VAL A 289 -23.49 -99.45 -70.37
N ALA A 290 -22.77 -98.51 -69.71
CA ALA A 290 -21.81 -97.44 -70.12
C ALA A 290 -20.28 -97.77 -70.25
N ARG A 291 -19.44 -96.77 -70.63
CA ARG A 291 -17.98 -96.68 -70.29
C ARG A 291 -17.26 -95.35 -70.69
N GLN A 292 -16.26 -94.93 -69.89
CA GLN A 292 -14.95 -94.29 -70.20
C GLN A 292 -14.56 -93.10 -69.29
N ALA A 293 -13.46 -93.23 -68.52
CA ALA A 293 -12.82 -92.14 -67.77
C ALA A 293 -11.38 -92.52 -67.36
N THR A 294 -10.34 -91.92 -67.98
CA THR A 294 -8.92 -91.90 -67.54
C THR A 294 -8.11 -90.96 -68.46
N SER A 295 -8.18 -89.65 -68.23
CA SER A 295 -7.28 -88.64 -68.87
C SER A 295 -7.17 -87.30 -68.11
N ALA A 296 -7.87 -87.13 -66.98
CA ALA A 296 -7.97 -85.84 -66.28
C ALA A 296 -6.93 -85.61 -65.18
N VAL A 297 -6.31 -86.68 -64.66
CA VAL A 297 -5.58 -86.67 -63.38
C VAL A 297 -4.18 -86.02 -63.45
N GLU A 298 -3.61 -85.90 -64.65
CA GLU A 298 -2.24 -85.38 -64.83
C GLU A 298 -2.19 -83.85 -64.96
N ILE A 299 -3.19 -83.22 -65.58
CA ILE A 299 -3.31 -81.75 -65.71
C ILE A 299 -3.53 -81.11 -64.33
N ASP A 300 -4.36 -81.74 -63.48
CA ASP A 300 -4.65 -81.25 -62.13
C ASP A 300 -3.38 -81.13 -61.25
N ASN A 301 -2.39 -82.01 -61.44
CA ASN A 301 -1.19 -82.04 -60.60
C ASN A 301 -0.22 -80.87 -60.84
N GLU A 302 -0.19 -80.30 -62.04
CA GLU A 302 0.63 -79.11 -62.33
C GLU A 302 -0.09 -77.84 -61.84
N MET A 303 -1.39 -77.72 -62.11
CA MET A 303 -2.23 -76.66 -61.57
C MET A 303 -2.19 -76.58 -60.03
N LEU A 304 -2.15 -77.72 -59.34
CA LEU A 304 -2.02 -77.76 -57.88
C LEU A 304 -0.69 -77.19 -57.38
N ARG A 305 0.42 -77.33 -58.13
CA ARG A 305 1.72 -76.76 -57.73
C ARG A 305 1.74 -75.24 -57.88
N ASP A 306 1.21 -74.72 -58.98
CA ASP A 306 1.10 -73.27 -59.20
C ASP A 306 0.16 -72.63 -58.17
N GLN A 307 -0.95 -73.31 -57.83
CA GLN A 307 -1.84 -72.88 -56.74
C GLN A 307 -1.12 -72.86 -55.39
N VAL A 308 -0.31 -73.86 -55.06
CA VAL A 308 0.49 -73.86 -53.82
C VAL A 308 1.50 -72.71 -53.80
N GLN A 309 2.22 -72.44 -54.88
CA GLN A 309 3.16 -71.32 -54.95
C GLN A 309 2.46 -69.96 -54.85
N HIS A 310 1.31 -69.79 -55.52
CA HIS A 310 0.49 -68.58 -55.41
C HIS A 310 -0.02 -68.38 -53.98
N LEU A 311 -0.49 -69.45 -53.32
CA LEU A 311 -0.93 -69.41 -51.92
C LEU A 311 0.24 -69.10 -50.97
N GLN A 312 1.42 -69.68 -51.15
CA GLN A 312 2.62 -69.36 -50.36
C GLN A 312 3.03 -67.90 -50.52
N LYS A 313 3.06 -67.37 -51.76
CA LYS A 313 3.35 -65.95 -52.00
C LYS A 313 2.29 -65.04 -51.37
N LYS A 314 1.01 -65.43 -51.44
CA LYS A 314 -0.09 -64.69 -50.81
C LYS A 314 0.00 -64.72 -49.28
N ILE A 315 0.42 -65.84 -48.68
CA ILE A 315 0.68 -65.94 -47.24
C ILE A 315 1.80 -64.97 -46.84
N GLY A 316 2.95 -64.98 -47.52
CA GLY A 316 4.04 -64.04 -47.26
C GLY A 316 3.59 -62.57 -47.32
N THR A 317 2.86 -62.18 -48.37
CA THR A 317 2.32 -60.80 -48.44
C THR A 317 1.31 -60.47 -47.35
N LEU A 318 0.57 -61.45 -46.83
CA LEU A 318 -0.34 -61.25 -45.71
C LEU A 318 0.42 -61.15 -44.38
N GLU A 319 1.48 -61.93 -44.20
CA GLU A 319 2.39 -61.88 -43.05
C GLU A 319 3.09 -60.51 -42.98
N ASP A 320 3.67 -60.03 -44.10
CA ASP A 320 4.26 -58.69 -44.21
C ASP A 320 3.23 -57.60 -43.80
N THR A 321 2.01 -57.63 -44.36
CA THR A 321 0.97 -56.65 -44.00
C THR A 321 0.50 -56.76 -42.55
N LEU A 322 0.57 -57.93 -41.93
CA LEU A 322 0.23 -58.10 -40.51
C LEU A 322 1.35 -57.58 -39.60
N GLU A 323 2.61 -57.61 -40.03
CA GLU A 323 3.73 -57.01 -39.31
C GLU A 323 3.73 -55.47 -39.44
N ASP A 324 3.49 -54.94 -40.64
CA ASP A 324 3.26 -53.50 -40.86
C ASP A 324 2.08 -52.98 -40.01
N MET A 325 0.95 -53.70 -39.99
CA MET A 325 -0.21 -53.32 -39.16
C MET A 325 0.07 -53.42 -37.65
N ARG A 326 0.93 -54.34 -37.20
CA ARG A 326 1.34 -54.42 -35.78
C ARG A 326 2.24 -53.25 -35.39
N THR A 327 3.25 -52.95 -36.19
CA THR A 327 4.16 -51.82 -35.91
C THR A 327 3.44 -50.47 -35.98
N ALA A 328 2.51 -50.30 -36.93
CA ALA A 328 1.61 -49.14 -36.97
C ALA A 328 0.77 -49.03 -35.67
N ASN A 329 0.15 -50.13 -35.25
CA ASN A 329 -0.66 -50.15 -34.02
C ASN A 329 0.17 -49.90 -32.76
N GLU A 330 1.42 -50.40 -32.67
CA GLU A 330 2.35 -50.10 -31.57
C GLU A 330 2.75 -48.61 -31.53
N HIS A 331 2.96 -47.98 -32.69
CA HIS A 331 3.21 -46.54 -32.79
C HIS A 331 1.99 -45.71 -32.41
N GLU A 332 0.78 -46.12 -32.81
CA GLU A 332 -0.47 -45.47 -32.40
C GLU A 332 -0.72 -45.61 -30.90
N ASP A 333 -0.51 -46.79 -30.33
CA ASP A 333 -0.57 -47.06 -28.88
C ASP A 333 0.40 -46.17 -28.10
N ALA A 334 1.65 -46.05 -28.56
CA ALA A 334 2.65 -45.17 -27.95
C ALA A 334 2.21 -43.69 -28.01
N ALA A 335 1.68 -43.23 -29.16
CA ALA A 335 1.17 -41.88 -29.33
C ALA A 335 -0.12 -41.60 -28.53
N VAL A 336 -0.96 -42.62 -28.25
CA VAL A 336 -2.11 -42.51 -27.35
C VAL A 336 -1.65 -42.44 -25.89
N ARG A 337 -0.71 -43.30 -25.46
CA ARG A 337 -0.14 -43.29 -24.09
C ARG A 337 0.54 -41.96 -23.76
N GLU A 338 1.33 -41.40 -24.70
CA GLU A 338 1.96 -40.09 -24.54
C GLU A 338 0.93 -38.95 -24.48
N ARG A 339 -0.15 -39.00 -25.25
CA ARG A 339 -1.27 -38.05 -25.13
C ARG A 339 -1.95 -38.14 -23.77
N ILE A 340 -2.27 -39.36 -23.30
CA ILE A 340 -2.86 -39.59 -21.97
C ILE A 340 -1.93 -39.06 -20.86
N LYS A 341 -0.62 -39.29 -20.96
CA LYS A 341 0.37 -38.78 -20.01
C LYS A 341 0.33 -37.25 -19.91
N ARG A 342 0.34 -36.55 -21.05
CA ARG A 342 0.26 -35.07 -21.09
C ARG A 342 -1.07 -34.53 -20.56
N TYR A 343 -2.18 -35.24 -20.77
CA TYR A 343 -3.46 -34.86 -20.16
C TYR A 343 -3.42 -35.01 -18.64
N LYS A 344 -2.85 -36.11 -18.11
CA LYS A 344 -2.66 -36.29 -16.66
C LYS A 344 -1.76 -35.23 -16.04
N GLU A 345 -0.62 -34.91 -16.66
CA GLU A 345 0.28 -33.85 -16.18
C GLU A 345 -0.41 -32.48 -16.11
N ARG A 346 -1.31 -32.17 -17.07
CA ARG A 346 -2.15 -30.95 -17.04
C ARG A 346 -3.25 -31.02 -15.98
N GLU A 347 -3.86 -32.18 -15.79
CA GLU A 347 -4.89 -32.43 -14.78
C GLU A 347 -4.31 -32.32 -13.35
N GLU A 348 -3.09 -32.81 -13.16
CA GLU A 348 -2.33 -32.68 -11.91
C GLU A 348 -1.88 -31.23 -11.65
N ALA A 349 -1.42 -30.52 -12.68
CA ALA A 349 -1.09 -29.09 -12.57
C ALA A 349 -2.32 -28.25 -12.19
N THR A 350 -3.45 -28.41 -12.89
CA THR A 350 -4.69 -27.68 -12.59
C THR A 350 -5.30 -28.08 -11.24
N ARG A 351 -5.16 -29.35 -10.80
CA ARG A 351 -5.48 -29.73 -9.42
C ARG A 351 -4.61 -28.99 -8.39
N LYS A 352 -3.31 -28.87 -8.65
CA LYS A 352 -2.38 -28.16 -7.76
C LYS A 352 -2.76 -26.69 -7.64
N GLU A 353 -2.98 -26.00 -8.75
CA GLU A 353 -3.46 -24.60 -8.80
C GLU A 353 -4.78 -24.42 -8.03
N LEU A 354 -5.73 -25.35 -8.18
CA LEU A 354 -6.99 -25.34 -7.40
C LEU A 354 -6.75 -25.52 -5.89
N THR A 355 -5.78 -26.34 -5.46
CA THR A 355 -5.45 -26.48 -4.04
C THR A 355 -4.74 -25.25 -3.48
N GLU A 356 -3.83 -24.63 -4.23
CA GLU A 356 -3.14 -23.40 -3.84
C GLU A 356 -4.14 -22.23 -3.74
N GLY A 357 -5.04 -22.08 -4.72
CA GLY A 357 -6.12 -21.11 -4.69
C GLY A 357 -7.09 -21.28 -3.51
N ARG A 358 -7.42 -22.52 -3.13
CA ARG A 358 -8.23 -22.78 -1.92
C ARG A 358 -7.51 -22.33 -0.64
N GLN A 359 -6.20 -22.59 -0.53
CA GLN A 359 -5.40 -22.14 0.62
C GLN A 359 -5.29 -20.61 0.68
N GLU A 360 -5.21 -19.93 -0.48
CA GLU A 360 -5.24 -18.47 -0.54
C GLU A 360 -6.57 -17.90 -0.05
N ILE A 361 -7.69 -18.42 -0.57
CA ILE A 361 -9.04 -18.03 -0.12
C ILE A 361 -9.20 -18.24 1.39
N GLU A 362 -8.71 -19.35 1.95
CA GLU A 362 -8.77 -19.60 3.39
C GLU A 362 -7.92 -18.61 4.20
N ARG A 363 -6.72 -18.26 3.72
CA ARG A 363 -5.84 -17.25 4.35
C ARG A 363 -6.47 -15.86 4.31
N VAL A 364 -7.06 -15.47 3.17
CA VAL A 364 -7.82 -14.21 3.03
C VAL A 364 -9.05 -14.20 3.95
N ARG A 365 -9.82 -15.30 4.02
CA ARG A 365 -11.00 -15.40 4.90
C ARG A 365 -10.64 -15.24 6.37
N LYS A 366 -9.54 -15.87 6.82
CA LYS A 366 -9.00 -15.70 8.19
C LYS A 366 -8.50 -14.27 8.45
N GLY A 367 -8.03 -13.57 7.42
CA GLY A 367 -7.70 -12.14 7.50
C GLY A 367 -8.94 -11.26 7.64
N GLU A 368 -9.97 -11.52 6.84
CA GLU A 368 -11.25 -10.81 6.89
C GLU A 368 -11.97 -11.02 8.23
N GLU A 369 -12.01 -12.25 8.74
CA GLU A 369 -12.62 -12.60 10.03
C GLU A 369 -11.94 -11.84 11.19
N LYS A 370 -10.61 -11.72 11.16
CA LYS A 370 -9.85 -10.88 12.11
C LYS A 370 -10.10 -9.37 11.95
N ALA A 371 -10.34 -8.90 10.72
CA ALA A 371 -10.68 -7.50 10.48
C ALA A 371 -12.10 -7.17 10.97
N ARG A 372 -13.07 -8.08 10.77
CA ARG A 372 -14.44 -7.96 11.28
C ARG A 372 -14.47 -7.92 12.81
N MET A 373 -13.80 -8.85 13.49
CA MET A 373 -13.70 -8.82 14.97
C MET A 373 -13.16 -7.48 15.50
N ARG A 374 -12.13 -6.91 14.86
CA ARG A 374 -11.59 -5.58 15.24
C ARG A 374 -12.57 -4.44 15.00
N ILE A 375 -13.41 -4.53 13.96
CA ILE A 375 -14.46 -3.54 13.71
C ILE A 375 -15.56 -3.68 14.77
N GLU A 376 -15.96 -4.90 15.11
CA GLU A 376 -16.92 -5.18 16.19
C GLU A 376 -16.43 -4.67 17.56
N GLU A 377 -15.16 -4.91 17.90
CA GLU A 377 -14.48 -4.37 19.09
C GLU A 377 -14.50 -2.82 19.12
N LEU A 378 -14.19 -2.17 17.99
CA LEU A 378 -14.21 -0.70 17.88
C LEU A 378 -15.64 -0.14 17.95
N GLU A 379 -16.62 -0.78 17.32
CA GLU A 379 -18.02 -0.39 17.41
C GLU A 379 -18.57 -0.55 18.83
N GLU A 380 -18.18 -1.61 19.54
CA GLU A 380 -18.54 -1.81 20.94
C GLU A 380 -17.94 -0.70 21.83
N ALA A 381 -16.66 -0.38 21.65
CA ALA A 381 -16.02 0.76 22.33
C ALA A 381 -16.72 2.10 22.01
N PHE A 382 -17.19 2.32 20.78
CA PHE A 382 -17.99 3.51 20.44
C PHE A 382 -19.39 3.50 21.09
N ARG A 383 -20.05 2.34 21.19
CA ARG A 383 -21.34 2.19 21.91
C ARG A 383 -21.15 2.48 23.40
N GLU A 384 -20.12 1.93 24.04
CA GLU A 384 -19.77 2.18 25.44
C GLU A 384 -19.44 3.66 25.68
N ASN A 385 -18.65 4.30 24.81
CA ASN A 385 -18.36 5.74 24.89
C ASN A 385 -19.63 6.60 24.76
N THR A 386 -20.54 6.23 23.85
CA THR A 386 -21.84 6.90 23.71
C THR A 386 -22.68 6.81 24.99
N ILE A 387 -22.78 5.62 25.59
CA ILE A 387 -23.48 5.41 26.87
C ILE A 387 -22.81 6.20 28.01
N ALA A 388 -21.47 6.25 28.05
CA ALA A 388 -20.74 7.03 29.03
C ALA A 388 -21.01 8.55 28.89
N LEU A 389 -21.09 9.05 27.66
CA LEU A 389 -21.46 10.44 27.36
C LEU A 389 -22.91 10.76 27.75
N GLU A 390 -23.86 9.85 27.48
CA GLU A 390 -25.26 9.99 27.89
C GLU A 390 -25.41 10.01 29.42
N ASN A 391 -24.71 9.12 30.13
CA ASN A 391 -24.68 9.10 31.59
C ASN A 391 -24.08 10.40 32.16
N ALA A 392 -22.94 10.86 31.64
CA ALA A 392 -22.32 12.11 32.07
C ALA A 392 -23.22 13.34 31.79
N GLN A 393 -24.00 13.33 30.70
CA GLN A 393 -25.01 14.37 30.45
C GLN A 393 -26.14 14.33 31.47
N ALA A 394 -26.67 13.15 31.79
CA ALA A 394 -27.71 12.97 32.81
C ALA A 394 -27.24 13.40 34.22
N GLU A 395 -25.98 13.15 34.57
CA GLU A 395 -25.36 13.65 35.81
C GLU A 395 -25.24 15.17 35.81
N VAL A 396 -24.77 15.79 34.72
CA VAL A 396 -24.71 17.26 34.59
C VAL A 396 -26.10 17.90 34.65
N GLU A 397 -27.13 17.28 34.07
CA GLU A 397 -28.51 17.75 34.22
C GLU A 397 -29.04 17.60 35.66
N THR A 398 -28.70 16.50 36.33
CA THR A 398 -29.03 16.29 37.75
C THR A 398 -28.40 17.37 38.63
N LEU A 399 -27.10 17.63 38.47
CA LEU A 399 -26.38 18.69 39.20
C LEU A 399 -26.93 20.09 38.90
N ARG A 400 -27.35 20.37 37.65
CA ARG A 400 -28.01 21.64 37.32
C ARG A 400 -29.36 21.81 38.01
N ASN A 401 -30.15 20.74 38.13
CA ASN A 401 -31.41 20.76 38.87
C ASN A 401 -31.16 20.96 40.37
N GLU A 402 -30.17 20.28 40.95
CA GLU A 402 -29.76 20.47 42.35
C GLU A 402 -29.28 21.90 42.64
N ILE A 403 -28.50 22.50 41.74
CA ILE A 403 -28.09 23.91 41.85
C ILE A 403 -29.32 24.83 41.79
N ALA A 404 -30.26 24.61 40.86
CA ALA A 404 -31.48 25.41 40.76
C ALA A 404 -32.37 25.29 42.01
N ASP A 405 -32.49 24.10 42.60
CA ASP A 405 -33.19 23.87 43.87
C ASP A 405 -32.49 24.57 45.04
N LEU A 406 -31.16 24.51 45.12
CA LEU A 406 -30.37 25.21 46.14
C LEU A 406 -30.46 26.73 46.01
N GLU A 407 -30.45 27.27 44.80
CA GLU A 407 -30.68 28.70 44.54
C GLU A 407 -32.11 29.11 44.91
N GLY A 408 -33.11 28.28 44.60
CA GLY A 408 -34.50 28.47 45.03
C GLY A 408 -34.66 28.48 46.56
N LEU A 409 -34.01 27.56 47.26
CA LEU A 409 -33.98 27.51 48.73
C LEU A 409 -33.23 28.71 49.33
N ALA A 410 -32.12 29.15 48.72
CA ALA A 410 -31.37 30.32 49.16
C ALA A 410 -32.19 31.61 48.98
N ALA A 411 -32.89 31.78 47.85
CA ALA A 411 -33.80 32.90 47.61
C ALA A 411 -34.99 32.89 48.59
N ALA A 412 -35.57 31.72 48.88
CA ALA A 412 -36.63 31.57 49.87
C ALA A 412 -36.15 31.92 51.29
N ALA A 413 -34.98 31.44 51.70
CA ALA A 413 -34.37 31.72 53.01
C ALA A 413 -33.99 33.20 53.19
N ALA A 414 -33.54 33.88 52.11
CA ALA A 414 -33.26 35.31 52.13
C ALA A 414 -34.53 36.18 52.29
N SER A 415 -35.71 35.64 51.96
CA SER A 415 -36.98 36.40 51.97
C SER A 415 -37.71 36.43 53.32
N ASN A 416 -37.50 35.46 54.22
CA ASN A 416 -38.35 35.26 55.40
C ASN A 416 -37.60 35.22 56.75
N SER A 417 -37.62 36.37 57.43
CA SER A 417 -37.61 36.51 58.91
C SER A 417 -36.57 35.70 59.72
N ALA A 418 -35.33 36.15 59.74
CA ALA A 418 -34.26 35.65 60.62
C ALA A 418 -34.41 36.05 62.12
N GLY A 419 -35.64 36.05 62.67
CA GLY A 419 -35.96 36.63 63.97
C GLY A 419 -35.99 35.67 65.17
N GLU A 420 -36.76 34.58 65.10
CA GLU A 420 -37.17 33.82 66.31
C GLU A 420 -36.76 32.34 66.33
N LEU A 421 -36.15 31.81 65.27
CA LEU A 421 -35.75 30.40 65.21
C LEU A 421 -34.41 30.09 65.91
N ALA A 422 -33.60 31.10 66.25
CA ALA A 422 -32.25 30.93 66.82
C ALA A 422 -32.14 29.96 68.04
N PRO A 423 -33.01 29.99 69.07
CA PRO A 423 -32.88 29.07 70.20
C PRO A 423 -33.30 27.63 69.88
N ARG A 424 -34.25 27.42 68.95
CA ARG A 424 -34.64 26.09 68.46
C ARG A 424 -33.57 25.51 67.53
N ALA A 425 -33.10 26.32 66.59
CA ALA A 425 -32.02 25.98 65.68
C ALA A 425 -30.71 25.64 66.42
N ASN A 426 -30.44 26.24 67.59
CA ASN A 426 -29.29 25.87 68.43
C ASN A 426 -29.48 24.53 69.15
N ALA A 427 -30.70 24.20 69.60
CA ALA A 427 -30.99 22.89 70.21
C ALA A 427 -30.99 21.76 69.16
N GLU A 428 -31.50 22.03 67.97
CA GLU A 428 -31.34 21.13 66.80
C GLU A 428 -29.90 21.08 66.35
N ARG A 429 -29.13 22.17 66.34
CA ARG A 429 -27.67 22.13 66.08
C ARG A 429 -26.94 21.25 67.07
N ALA A 430 -27.31 21.26 68.35
CA ALA A 430 -26.67 20.39 69.34
C ALA A 430 -26.96 18.90 69.08
N LYS A 431 -28.22 18.55 68.79
CA LYS A 431 -28.61 17.19 68.39
C LYS A 431 -27.96 16.76 67.07
N LEU A 432 -28.01 17.62 66.06
CA LEU A 432 -27.37 17.40 64.77
C LEU A 432 -25.84 17.38 64.90
N GLN A 433 -25.22 18.06 65.87
CA GLN A 433 -23.79 17.92 66.16
C GLN A 433 -23.46 16.59 66.83
N GLU A 434 -24.31 16.09 67.72
CA GLU A 434 -24.16 14.77 68.35
C GLU A 434 -24.40 13.64 67.34
N GLU A 435 -25.39 13.79 66.46
CA GLU A 435 -25.70 12.90 65.34
C GLU A 435 -24.62 12.97 64.24
N VAL A 436 -24.11 14.16 63.90
CA VAL A 436 -22.93 14.32 63.04
C VAL A 436 -21.66 13.77 63.69
N ALA A 437 -21.51 13.81 65.02
CA ALA A 437 -20.40 13.16 65.71
C ALA A 437 -20.51 11.63 65.66
N ALA A 438 -21.70 11.07 65.87
CA ALA A 438 -21.98 9.65 65.74
C ALA A 438 -21.81 9.16 64.29
N LEU A 439 -22.36 9.89 63.31
CA LEU A 439 -22.19 9.64 61.89
C LEU A 439 -20.73 9.79 61.48
N ARG A 440 -19.99 10.83 61.91
CA ARG A 440 -18.53 10.92 61.68
C ARG A 440 -17.76 9.77 62.33
N GLN A 441 -18.19 9.24 63.47
CA GLN A 441 -17.57 8.05 64.06
C GLN A 441 -17.87 6.78 63.25
N GLN A 442 -19.07 6.67 62.65
CA GLN A 442 -19.40 5.59 61.71
C GLN A 442 -18.65 5.75 60.38
N LEU A 443 -18.54 6.96 59.85
CA LEU A 443 -17.85 7.32 58.61
C LEU A 443 -16.35 7.15 58.74
N ALA A 444 -15.74 7.50 59.89
CA ALA A 444 -14.35 7.20 60.20
C ALA A 444 -14.09 5.69 60.36
N LYS A 445 -15.04 4.92 60.91
CA LYS A 445 -14.96 3.44 60.93
C LYS A 445 -15.12 2.83 59.54
N ALA A 446 -15.95 3.41 58.67
CA ALA A 446 -16.11 2.98 57.28
C ALA A 446 -14.88 3.34 56.43
N GLN A 447 -14.33 4.55 56.56
CA GLN A 447 -13.11 5.00 55.88
C GLN A 447 -11.89 4.21 56.34
N ALA A 448 -11.77 3.88 57.63
CA ALA A 448 -10.71 2.98 58.12
C ALA A 448 -10.86 1.53 57.65
N ALA A 449 -12.06 1.12 57.20
CA ALA A 449 -12.34 -0.20 56.64
C ALA A 449 -12.33 -0.22 55.09
N ALA A 450 -12.37 0.94 54.43
CA ALA A 450 -12.47 1.08 52.97
C ALA A 450 -11.47 2.12 52.41
N PRO A 451 -10.15 1.85 52.46
CA PRO A 451 -9.14 2.74 51.88
C PRO A 451 -9.08 2.68 50.34
N SER A 452 -9.83 1.79 49.67
CA SER A 452 -9.77 1.58 48.22
C SER A 452 -10.80 2.36 47.39
N ALA A 453 -11.92 2.80 47.98
CA ALA A 453 -13.01 3.43 47.21
C ALA A 453 -12.79 4.93 46.96
N GLY A 454 -12.28 5.67 47.95
CA GLY A 454 -12.04 7.11 47.83
C GLY A 454 -10.86 7.46 46.91
N ALA A 455 -9.83 6.62 46.89
CA ALA A 455 -8.67 6.81 46.01
C ALA A 455 -9.05 6.65 44.52
N GLY A 456 -9.99 5.77 44.20
CA GLY A 456 -10.51 5.61 42.83
C GLY A 456 -11.30 6.83 42.36
N ALA A 457 -12.16 7.39 43.21
CA ALA A 457 -12.94 8.58 42.87
C ALA A 457 -12.05 9.82 42.65
N GLN A 458 -11.06 10.04 43.51
CA GLN A 458 -10.12 11.16 43.35
C GLN A 458 -9.20 10.98 42.13
N ALA A 459 -8.74 9.75 41.85
CA ALA A 459 -7.98 9.47 40.64
C ALA A 459 -8.83 9.70 39.37
N LEU A 460 -10.12 9.36 39.39
CA LEU A 460 -11.06 9.63 38.28
C LEU A 460 -11.36 11.12 38.12
N GLU A 461 -11.47 11.89 39.21
CA GLU A 461 -11.62 13.36 39.14
C GLU A 461 -10.34 14.02 38.57
N GLU A 462 -9.15 13.56 38.99
CA GLU A 462 -7.87 14.01 38.44
C GLU A 462 -7.71 13.61 36.96
N GLU A 463 -8.08 12.39 36.58
CA GLU A 463 -8.07 11.90 35.20
C GLU A 463 -9.07 12.65 34.31
N LEU A 464 -10.28 12.95 34.80
CA LEU A 464 -11.26 13.78 34.09
C LEU A 464 -10.79 15.24 33.92
N HIS A 465 -10.10 15.80 34.92
CA HIS A 465 -9.51 17.14 34.81
C HIS A 465 -8.40 17.17 33.74
N LEU A 466 -7.49 16.19 33.77
CA LEU A 466 -6.43 16.04 32.77
C LEU A 466 -7.02 15.83 31.36
N LEU A 467 -8.05 15.00 31.20
CA LEU A 467 -8.74 14.81 29.92
C LEU A 467 -9.49 16.07 29.45
N GLN A 468 -9.96 16.93 30.37
CA GLN A 468 -10.53 18.23 30.01
C GLN A 468 -9.44 19.20 29.53
N GLU A 469 -8.31 19.29 30.22
CA GLU A 469 -7.14 20.10 29.80
C GLU A 469 -6.56 19.62 28.46
N ASP A 470 -6.42 18.30 28.27
CA ASP A 470 -6.00 17.71 26.99
C ASP A 470 -7.01 18.01 25.87
N ARG A 471 -8.31 17.96 26.14
CA ARG A 471 -9.34 18.32 25.15
C ARG A 471 -9.28 19.80 24.79
N GLU A 472 -9.05 20.70 25.75
CA GLU A 472 -8.93 22.14 25.51
C GLU A 472 -7.66 22.49 24.74
N THR A 473 -6.52 21.89 25.08
CA THR A 473 -5.26 22.06 24.33
C THR A 473 -5.31 21.46 22.93
N LEU A 474 -5.97 20.31 22.74
CA LEU A 474 -6.27 19.76 21.41
C LEU A 474 -7.20 20.70 20.62
N GLN A 475 -8.21 21.29 21.25
CA GLN A 475 -9.11 22.23 20.57
C GLN A 475 -8.41 23.56 20.21
N GLU A 476 -7.46 24.03 21.04
CA GLU A 476 -6.66 25.21 20.76
C GLU A 476 -5.62 24.96 19.66
N SER A 477 -4.93 23.82 19.66
CA SER A 477 -4.01 23.42 18.58
C SER A 477 -4.73 23.20 17.24
N LEU A 478 -5.96 22.67 17.25
CA LEU A 478 -6.79 22.55 16.05
C LEU A 478 -7.19 23.94 15.50
N LYS A 479 -7.58 24.89 16.37
CA LYS A 479 -7.83 26.29 15.95
C LYS A 479 -6.55 26.95 15.40
N ARG A 480 -5.40 26.69 16.02
CA ARG A 480 -4.10 27.25 15.62
C ARG A 480 -3.68 26.75 14.24
N THR A 481 -3.71 25.43 14.02
CA THR A 481 -3.40 24.82 12.72
C THR A 481 -4.39 25.23 11.62
N GLN A 482 -5.67 25.46 11.95
CA GLN A 482 -6.63 26.04 11.02
C GLN A 482 -6.31 27.49 10.64
N ALA A 483 -5.81 28.31 11.57
CA ALA A 483 -5.36 29.68 11.29
C ALA A 483 -4.08 29.69 10.45
N GLU A 484 -3.08 28.88 10.83
CA GLU A 484 -1.82 28.72 10.09
C GLU A 484 -2.08 28.25 8.65
N LEU A 485 -2.98 27.28 8.43
CA LEU A 485 -3.41 26.84 7.09
C LEU A 485 -4.15 27.93 6.30
N ALA A 486 -4.87 28.84 6.97
CA ALA A 486 -5.52 29.98 6.32
C ALA A 486 -4.50 31.04 5.87
N ASP A 487 -3.50 31.32 6.72
CA ASP A 487 -2.41 32.25 6.42
C ASP A 487 -1.50 31.70 5.30
N GLU A 488 -1.15 30.41 5.31
CA GLU A 488 -0.43 29.77 4.20
C GLU A 488 -1.18 29.88 2.87
N ARG A 489 -2.50 29.67 2.88
CA ARG A 489 -3.34 29.84 1.68
C ARG A 489 -3.36 31.29 1.18
N ALA A 490 -3.36 32.27 2.09
CA ALA A 490 -3.27 33.67 1.74
C ALA A 490 -1.90 34.01 1.11
N ILE A 491 -0.80 33.52 1.70
CA ILE A 491 0.57 33.71 1.19
C ILE A 491 0.74 33.06 -0.19
N VAL A 492 0.22 31.84 -0.40
CA VAL A 492 0.27 31.16 -1.71
C VAL A 492 -0.49 31.96 -2.77
N GLU A 493 -1.63 32.56 -2.43
CA GLU A 493 -2.39 33.37 -3.38
C GLU A 493 -1.70 34.73 -3.66
N GLU A 494 -1.11 35.39 -2.66
CA GLU A 494 -0.28 36.58 -2.85
C GLU A 494 0.93 36.27 -3.76
N LEU A 495 1.64 35.16 -3.53
CA LEU A 495 2.75 34.71 -4.37
C LEU A 495 2.31 34.40 -5.80
N ARG A 496 1.11 33.85 -6.02
CA ARG A 496 0.53 33.68 -7.37
C ARG A 496 0.26 35.01 -8.04
N VAL A 497 -0.32 35.98 -7.33
CA VAL A 497 -0.57 37.33 -7.85
C VAL A 497 0.77 37.98 -8.23
N LEU A 498 1.77 37.98 -7.35
CA LEU A 498 3.10 38.51 -7.63
C LEU A 498 3.79 37.80 -8.80
N ALA A 499 3.69 36.48 -8.90
CA ALA A 499 4.24 35.72 -10.03
C ALA A 499 3.56 36.10 -11.37
N ASN A 500 2.24 36.29 -11.36
CA ASN A 500 1.48 36.77 -12.51
C ASN A 500 1.89 38.21 -12.88
N GLU A 501 1.97 39.12 -11.91
CA GLU A 501 2.44 40.49 -12.12
C GLU A 501 3.84 40.52 -12.73
N ARG A 502 4.81 39.80 -12.15
CA ARG A 502 6.18 39.69 -12.69
C ARG A 502 6.21 39.07 -14.09
N THR A 503 5.33 38.12 -14.38
CA THR A 503 5.21 37.55 -15.73
C THR A 503 4.71 38.60 -16.72
N THR A 504 3.68 39.39 -16.35
CA THR A 504 3.21 40.49 -17.20
C THR A 504 4.26 41.60 -17.35
N GLU A 505 4.98 41.97 -16.29
CA GLU A 505 6.10 42.92 -16.36
C GLU A 505 7.18 42.44 -17.32
N LEU A 506 7.63 41.18 -17.20
CA LEU A 506 8.62 40.57 -18.08
C LEU A 506 8.13 40.53 -19.53
N ASP A 507 6.84 40.31 -19.78
CA ASP A 507 6.27 40.39 -21.12
C ASP A 507 6.21 41.84 -21.64
N THR A 508 5.93 42.84 -20.80
CA THR A 508 6.06 44.25 -21.22
C THR A 508 7.52 44.64 -21.50
N LEU A 509 8.46 44.14 -20.70
CA LEU A 509 9.89 44.38 -20.87
C LEU A 509 10.44 43.65 -22.10
N ARG A 510 10.01 42.41 -22.39
CA ARG A 510 10.29 41.72 -23.66
C ARG A 510 9.71 42.49 -24.85
N LYS A 511 8.47 42.99 -24.75
CA LYS A 511 7.83 43.80 -25.81
C LYS A 511 8.54 45.15 -26.04
N LYS A 512 9.13 45.76 -24.99
CA LYS A 512 9.99 46.95 -25.10
C LYS A 512 11.38 46.60 -25.65
N LEU A 513 12.03 45.57 -25.13
CA LEU A 513 13.39 45.17 -25.52
C LEU A 513 13.45 44.62 -26.96
N ASN A 514 12.44 43.90 -27.44
CA ASN A 514 12.34 43.52 -28.87
C ASN A 514 12.04 44.73 -29.80
N ARG A 515 11.69 45.88 -29.24
CA ARG A 515 11.38 47.11 -29.97
C ARG A 515 12.54 48.11 -29.94
N ASP A 516 13.32 48.11 -28.86
CA ASP A 516 14.50 48.97 -28.65
C ASP A 516 15.84 48.22 -28.90
N GLY A 517 15.79 46.91 -29.11
CA GLY A 517 16.94 46.00 -29.31
C GLY A 517 17.60 46.09 -30.68
N SER A 518 17.95 47.30 -31.13
CA SER A 518 18.85 47.49 -32.26
C SER A 518 19.72 48.73 -32.07
N ILE A 519 21.02 48.57 -32.36
CA ILE A 519 22.07 49.61 -32.49
C ILE A 519 22.88 49.93 -31.21
N ASN A 520 24.17 49.59 -31.33
CA ASN A 520 25.36 50.08 -30.61
C ASN A 520 25.55 49.75 -29.11
N GLY A 521 26.56 48.92 -28.85
CA GLY A 521 27.10 48.70 -27.51
C GLY A 521 28.13 49.75 -27.08
N HIS A 522 28.41 49.80 -25.78
CA HIS A 522 29.58 50.46 -25.22
C HIS A 522 29.99 49.78 -23.91
N GLU A 523 31.27 49.40 -23.80
CA GLU A 523 31.83 48.89 -22.55
C GLU A 523 31.99 50.02 -21.53
N LEU A 524 31.60 49.79 -20.27
CA LEU A 524 31.98 50.64 -19.14
C LEU A 524 32.39 49.81 -17.91
N LYS A 525 33.32 50.40 -17.15
CA LYS A 525 34.26 49.75 -16.24
C LYS A 525 33.97 50.18 -14.80
N ALA A 526 33.74 49.24 -13.89
CA ALA A 526 33.38 49.53 -12.50
C ALA A 526 34.61 49.82 -11.60
N PRO A 527 34.48 50.66 -10.56
CA PRO A 527 35.58 51.06 -9.68
C PRO A 527 35.80 50.10 -8.50
N VAL A 528 37.02 50.10 -7.96
CA VAL A 528 37.45 49.28 -6.82
C VAL A 528 37.49 50.11 -5.55
N SER A 529 37.04 49.56 -4.43
CA SER A 529 37.29 50.10 -3.08
C SER A 529 37.78 48.98 -2.15
N PRO A 530 38.72 49.25 -1.23
CA PRO A 530 39.30 48.24 -0.36
C PRO A 530 38.66 48.24 1.05
N SER A 531 38.53 47.07 1.66
CA SER A 531 38.74 46.77 3.10
C SER A 531 38.03 45.45 3.46
N SER A 532 38.57 44.73 4.45
CA SER A 532 38.15 43.42 4.96
C SER A 532 38.52 42.20 4.09
N LYS A 533 39.63 41.55 4.46
CA LYS A 533 40.01 40.23 3.90
C LYS A 533 39.21 39.06 4.51
N HIS A 534 38.51 39.28 5.64
CA HIS A 534 37.75 38.22 6.30
C HIS A 534 36.35 38.07 5.70
N ASP A 535 35.67 39.18 5.41
CA ASP A 535 34.35 39.17 4.75
C ASP A 535 34.44 38.57 3.33
N MET A 536 35.56 38.79 2.64
CA MET A 536 35.79 38.20 1.31
C MET A 536 35.96 36.67 1.31
N ALA A 537 36.16 36.04 2.47
CA ALA A 537 36.12 34.58 2.62
C ALA A 537 34.70 34.09 2.93
N ALA A 538 34.05 34.70 3.93
CA ALA A 538 32.65 34.41 4.28
C ALA A 538 31.71 34.60 3.07
N ALA A 539 31.83 35.71 2.34
CA ALA A 539 31.06 35.96 1.13
C ALA A 539 31.36 34.96 0.00
N ARG A 540 32.54 34.33 -0.05
CA ARG A 540 32.84 33.26 -1.02
C ARG A 540 32.15 31.96 -0.64
N GLU A 541 32.15 31.61 0.64
CA GLU A 541 31.45 30.42 1.16
C GLU A 541 29.93 30.59 0.99
N GLU A 542 29.39 31.76 1.31
CA GLU A 542 27.99 32.14 1.06
C GLU A 542 27.64 32.07 -0.44
N ILE A 543 28.48 32.63 -1.33
CA ILE A 543 28.29 32.52 -2.78
C ILE A 543 28.34 31.05 -3.25
N THR A 544 29.17 30.18 -2.65
CA THR A 544 29.15 28.75 -2.99
C THR A 544 27.92 28.02 -2.45
N GLY A 545 27.43 28.37 -1.27
CA GLY A 545 26.17 27.85 -0.72
C GLY A 545 24.97 28.25 -1.58
N LEU A 546 24.84 29.54 -1.89
CA LEU A 546 23.83 30.06 -2.81
C LEU A 546 23.92 29.42 -4.20
N LYS A 547 25.12 29.12 -4.70
CA LYS A 547 25.31 28.40 -5.97
C LYS A 547 24.81 26.96 -5.89
N HIS A 548 25.02 26.25 -4.78
CA HIS A 548 24.45 24.92 -4.58
C HIS A 548 22.92 24.96 -4.49
N ILE A 549 22.35 25.85 -3.70
CA ILE A 549 20.89 26.05 -3.57
C ILE A 549 20.27 26.37 -4.94
N VAL A 550 20.85 27.28 -5.72
CA VAL A 550 20.38 27.59 -7.08
C VAL A 550 20.51 26.38 -8.03
N GLN A 551 21.56 25.56 -7.90
CA GLN A 551 21.74 24.36 -8.71
C GLN A 551 20.73 23.26 -8.32
N GLU A 552 20.39 23.11 -7.04
CA GLU A 552 19.37 22.18 -6.56
C GLU A 552 17.98 22.64 -6.99
N LEU A 553 17.61 23.91 -6.78
CA LEU A 553 16.36 24.48 -7.28
C LEU A 553 16.21 24.36 -8.81
N GLN A 554 17.31 24.50 -9.57
CA GLN A 554 17.29 24.25 -11.03
C GLN A 554 17.05 22.77 -11.37
N LYS A 555 17.63 21.84 -10.59
CA LYS A 555 17.44 20.39 -10.76
C LYS A 555 16.03 19.97 -10.37
N GLU A 556 15.48 20.51 -9.28
CA GLU A 556 14.11 20.30 -8.83
C GLU A 556 13.10 20.85 -9.83
N ASN A 557 13.29 22.08 -10.32
CA ASN A 557 12.40 22.66 -11.32
C ASN A 557 12.43 21.87 -12.65
N ALA A 558 13.59 21.35 -13.06
CA ALA A 558 13.69 20.40 -14.17
C ALA A 558 12.94 19.08 -13.90
N ALA A 559 13.05 18.53 -12.69
CA ALA A 559 12.33 17.31 -12.27
C ALA A 559 10.80 17.52 -12.20
N HIS A 560 10.34 18.66 -11.66
CA HIS A 560 8.93 19.06 -11.69
C HIS A 560 8.42 19.22 -13.12
N THR A 561 9.18 19.88 -14.00
CA THR A 561 8.84 20.01 -15.43
C THR A 561 8.74 18.65 -16.12
N GLN A 562 9.61 17.70 -15.77
CA GLN A 562 9.54 16.32 -16.28
C GLN A 562 8.31 15.57 -15.74
N ARG A 563 8.03 15.65 -14.43
CA ARG A 563 6.85 15.04 -13.80
C ARG A 563 5.56 15.59 -14.40
N SER A 564 5.44 16.90 -14.62
CA SER A 564 4.28 17.51 -15.28
C SER A 564 4.07 16.95 -16.69
N LYS A 565 5.13 16.77 -17.49
CA LYS A 565 5.04 16.18 -18.83
C LYS A 565 4.61 14.71 -18.82
N VAL A 566 5.00 13.94 -17.80
CA VAL A 566 4.53 12.56 -17.63
C VAL A 566 3.02 12.57 -17.34
N LEU A 567 2.58 13.37 -16.36
CA LEU A 567 1.16 13.51 -16.00
C LEU A 567 0.30 14.05 -17.17
N GLU A 568 0.83 14.96 -18.00
CA GLU A 568 0.17 15.41 -19.24
C GLU A 568 0.02 14.27 -20.26
N SER A 569 1.06 13.43 -20.41
CA SER A 569 1.01 12.28 -21.34
C SER A 569 0.08 11.17 -20.85
N GLU A 570 -0.01 10.95 -19.54
CA GLU A 570 -0.90 10.01 -18.88
C GLU A 570 -2.36 10.44 -18.99
N ASN A 571 -2.68 11.71 -18.66
CA ASN A 571 -4.01 12.28 -18.90
C ASN A 571 -4.42 12.16 -20.38
N LYS A 572 -3.49 12.37 -21.32
CA LYS A 572 -3.79 12.21 -22.75
C LYS A 572 -4.08 10.76 -23.13
N LEU A 573 -3.37 9.79 -22.54
CA LEU A 573 -3.60 8.37 -22.75
C LEU A 573 -4.98 7.96 -22.21
N LEU A 574 -5.28 8.32 -20.96
CA LEU A 574 -6.58 8.08 -20.32
C LEU A 574 -7.73 8.70 -21.12
N MET A 575 -7.57 9.94 -21.62
CA MET A 575 -8.57 10.55 -22.49
C MET A 575 -8.81 9.71 -23.76
N SER A 576 -7.75 9.27 -24.46
CA SER A 576 -7.90 8.41 -25.65
C SER A 576 -8.50 7.03 -25.34
N GLU A 577 -8.26 6.48 -24.15
CA GLU A 577 -8.87 5.23 -23.69
C GLU A 577 -10.37 5.43 -23.38
N THR A 578 -10.76 6.53 -22.75
CA THR A 578 -12.20 6.85 -22.58
C THR A 578 -12.89 7.16 -23.91
N GLU A 579 -12.18 7.66 -24.92
CA GLU A 579 -12.71 7.82 -26.28
C GLU A 579 -12.91 6.46 -26.95
N GLN A 580 -11.91 5.57 -26.89
CA GLN A 580 -12.02 4.18 -27.38
C GLN A 580 -13.18 3.42 -26.72
N LEU A 581 -13.32 3.48 -25.38
CA LEU A 581 -14.42 2.83 -24.68
C LEU A 581 -15.80 3.38 -25.07
N ARG A 582 -15.91 4.66 -25.44
CA ARG A 582 -17.16 5.22 -25.99
C ARG A 582 -17.43 4.73 -27.41
N GLU A 583 -16.39 4.57 -28.24
CA GLU A 583 -16.53 3.97 -29.58
C GLU A 583 -16.92 2.49 -29.51
N ASP A 584 -16.32 1.72 -28.59
CA ASP A 584 -16.60 0.30 -28.38
C ASP A 584 -18.02 0.09 -27.80
N LEU A 585 -18.44 0.90 -26.82
CA LEU A 585 -19.82 0.90 -26.33
C LEU A 585 -20.81 1.22 -27.45
N LYS A 586 -20.53 2.22 -28.29
CA LYS A 586 -21.38 2.56 -29.43
C LYS A 586 -21.42 1.42 -30.46
N ALA A 587 -20.30 0.75 -30.72
CA ALA A 587 -20.26 -0.40 -31.62
C ALA A 587 -21.10 -1.58 -31.08
N LEU A 588 -21.07 -1.82 -29.77
CA LEU A 588 -21.92 -2.79 -29.08
C LEU A 588 -23.41 -2.38 -29.14
N GLU A 589 -23.74 -1.12 -28.92
CA GLU A 589 -25.11 -0.59 -29.08
C GLU A 589 -25.62 -0.82 -30.52
N GLU A 590 -24.81 -0.49 -31.54
CA GLU A 590 -25.17 -0.73 -32.95
C GLU A 590 -25.29 -2.22 -33.29
N ASP A 591 -24.47 -3.11 -32.70
CA ASP A 591 -24.56 -4.56 -32.95
C ASP A 591 -25.73 -5.21 -32.18
N VAL A 592 -26.10 -4.71 -31.00
CA VAL A 592 -27.34 -5.07 -30.29
C VAL A 592 -28.56 -4.60 -31.08
N GLU A 593 -28.57 -3.36 -31.60
CA GLU A 593 -29.66 -2.85 -32.45
C GLU A 593 -29.80 -3.69 -33.73
N LYS A 594 -28.70 -4.04 -34.40
CA LYS A 594 -28.71 -4.98 -35.56
C LYS A 594 -29.22 -6.37 -35.17
N SER A 595 -28.93 -6.85 -33.96
CA SER A 595 -29.42 -8.14 -33.47
C SER A 595 -30.92 -8.09 -33.21
N LEU A 596 -31.42 -7.05 -32.55
CA LEU A 596 -32.84 -6.83 -32.29
C LEU A 596 -33.63 -6.66 -33.59
N VAL A 597 -33.15 -5.88 -34.55
CA VAL A 597 -33.79 -5.74 -35.88
C VAL A 597 -33.83 -7.07 -36.64
N ARG A 598 -32.81 -7.94 -36.48
CA ARG A 598 -32.80 -9.28 -37.09
C ARG A 598 -33.81 -10.21 -36.41
N GLU A 599 -33.91 -10.16 -35.08
CA GLU A 599 -34.86 -10.94 -34.30
C GLU A 599 -36.31 -10.47 -34.55
N GLU A 600 -36.55 -9.16 -34.58
CA GLU A 600 -37.83 -8.56 -34.95
C GLU A 600 -38.24 -8.96 -36.37
N ALA A 601 -37.32 -8.95 -37.34
CA ALA A 601 -37.60 -9.42 -38.69
C ALA A 601 -37.96 -10.93 -38.74
N MET A 602 -37.35 -11.77 -37.88
CA MET A 602 -37.73 -13.18 -37.73
C MET A 602 -39.10 -13.35 -37.07
N LEU A 603 -39.45 -12.51 -36.10
CA LEU A 603 -40.71 -12.58 -35.34
C LEU A 603 -41.91 -11.97 -36.09
N THR A 604 -41.69 -10.96 -36.95
CA THR A 604 -42.76 -10.22 -37.64
C THR A 604 -43.49 -11.08 -38.70
N GLY A 605 -42.91 -12.21 -39.10
CA GLY A 605 -43.69 -13.33 -39.66
C GLY A 605 -44.34 -13.09 -41.03
N GLU A 606 -43.85 -12.15 -41.84
CA GLU A 606 -44.26 -12.04 -43.24
C GLU A 606 -43.75 -13.25 -44.04
N GLN A 607 -44.63 -14.26 -44.16
CA GLN A 607 -44.51 -15.50 -44.92
C GLN A 607 -43.48 -16.54 -44.41
N PRO A 608 -43.94 -17.63 -43.75
CA PRO A 608 -43.20 -18.87 -43.71
C PRO A 608 -43.32 -19.61 -45.06
N PRO A 609 -42.26 -19.72 -45.89
CA PRO A 609 -42.25 -20.68 -46.97
C PRO A 609 -42.25 -22.11 -46.38
N SER A 610 -42.91 -23.04 -47.08
CA SER A 610 -42.96 -24.45 -46.70
C SER A 610 -41.56 -25.07 -46.49
N PRO A 611 -41.38 -25.99 -45.53
CA PRO A 611 -40.07 -26.47 -45.06
C PRO A 611 -39.38 -27.47 -46.01
N SER A 612 -39.38 -27.21 -47.32
CA SER A 612 -39.00 -28.19 -48.35
C SER A 612 -37.72 -27.87 -49.12
N THR A 613 -37.25 -26.61 -49.13
CA THR A 613 -35.97 -26.21 -49.73
C THR A 613 -35.47 -24.91 -49.07
N PRO A 614 -34.23 -24.82 -48.58
CA PRO A 614 -33.65 -23.53 -48.18
C PRO A 614 -33.61 -22.59 -49.39
N SER A 615 -33.93 -21.31 -49.20
CA SER A 615 -33.89 -20.35 -50.30
C SER A 615 -32.44 -20.18 -50.79
N LEU A 616 -32.28 -19.97 -52.09
CA LEU A 616 -30.97 -19.67 -52.67
C LEU A 616 -30.42 -18.34 -52.10
N ASP A 617 -31.30 -17.44 -51.69
CA ASP A 617 -30.95 -16.19 -51.00
C ASP A 617 -30.50 -16.42 -49.54
N ASP A 618 -31.05 -17.40 -48.82
CA ASP A 618 -30.58 -17.77 -47.47
C ASP A 618 -29.16 -18.33 -47.53
N ILE A 619 -28.89 -19.17 -48.53
CA ILE A 619 -27.55 -19.73 -48.78
C ILE A 619 -26.56 -18.61 -49.14
N GLN A 620 -26.98 -17.60 -49.91
CA GLN A 620 -26.16 -16.43 -50.19
C GLN A 620 -25.94 -15.55 -48.95
N ALA A 621 -26.96 -15.36 -48.10
CA ALA A 621 -26.84 -14.62 -46.85
C ALA A 621 -25.86 -15.30 -45.90
N LEU A 622 -25.95 -16.64 -45.77
CA LEU A 622 -25.03 -17.45 -44.99
C LEU A 622 -23.59 -17.43 -45.56
N GLN A 623 -23.44 -17.44 -46.89
CA GLN A 623 -22.11 -17.27 -47.51
C GLN A 623 -21.52 -15.89 -47.27
N ARG A 624 -22.33 -14.82 -47.24
CA ARG A 624 -21.88 -13.47 -46.91
C ARG A 624 -21.47 -13.37 -45.44
N SER A 625 -22.30 -13.83 -44.51
CA SER A 625 -21.94 -13.82 -43.08
C SER A 625 -20.71 -14.67 -42.77
N TYR A 626 -20.54 -15.82 -43.42
CA TYR A 626 -19.33 -16.66 -43.28
C TYR A 626 -18.08 -15.96 -43.86
N LYS A 627 -18.23 -15.20 -44.95
CA LYS A 627 -17.14 -14.41 -45.54
C LYS A 627 -16.76 -13.22 -44.66
N ASP A 628 -17.74 -12.53 -44.08
CA ASP A 628 -17.51 -11.39 -43.19
C ASP A 628 -16.90 -11.85 -41.86
N LEU A 629 -17.38 -12.95 -41.28
CA LEU A 629 -16.80 -13.59 -40.10
C LEU A 629 -15.35 -14.06 -40.37
N LYS A 630 -15.09 -14.67 -41.53
CA LYS A 630 -13.72 -15.01 -41.95
C LYS A 630 -12.85 -13.75 -42.05
N SER A 631 -13.36 -12.66 -42.63
CA SER A 631 -12.63 -11.39 -42.73
C SER A 631 -12.31 -10.79 -41.36
N LYS A 632 -13.23 -10.88 -40.38
CA LYS A 632 -12.99 -10.46 -39.00
C LYS A 632 -11.83 -11.24 -38.39
N TYR A 633 -11.89 -12.58 -38.38
CA TYR A 633 -10.81 -13.43 -37.86
C TYR A 633 -9.47 -13.23 -38.60
N GLU A 634 -9.49 -12.94 -39.90
CA GLU A 634 -8.28 -12.63 -40.66
C GLU A 634 -7.64 -11.31 -40.18
N THR A 635 -8.44 -10.26 -39.95
CA THR A 635 -7.97 -8.99 -39.38
C THR A 635 -7.54 -9.10 -37.90
N GLU A 636 -8.25 -9.85 -37.07
CA GLU A 636 -7.85 -10.14 -35.69
C GLU A 636 -6.52 -10.91 -35.65
N GLY A 637 -6.35 -11.89 -36.54
CA GLY A 637 -5.09 -12.61 -36.72
C GLY A 637 -3.93 -11.68 -37.14
N GLU A 638 -4.18 -10.68 -37.99
CA GLU A 638 -3.17 -9.66 -38.32
C GLU A 638 -2.86 -8.74 -37.14
N GLN A 639 -3.86 -8.32 -36.37
CA GLN A 639 -3.66 -7.52 -35.16
C GLN A 639 -2.88 -8.29 -34.09
N LEU A 640 -3.17 -9.57 -33.87
CA LEU A 640 -2.42 -10.43 -32.95
C LEU A 640 -0.98 -10.64 -33.41
N ARG A 641 -0.74 -10.89 -34.71
CA ARG A 641 0.61 -10.94 -35.28
C ARG A 641 1.38 -9.62 -35.08
N LYS A 642 0.72 -8.48 -35.22
CA LYS A 642 1.31 -7.15 -34.95
C LYS A 642 1.62 -6.95 -33.47
N LYS A 643 0.68 -7.26 -32.57
CA LYS A 643 0.86 -7.19 -31.10
C LYS A 643 2.03 -8.08 -30.67
N LEU A 644 2.16 -9.29 -31.22
CA LEU A 644 3.29 -10.20 -30.96
C LEU A 644 4.62 -9.57 -31.38
N ALA A 645 4.72 -9.02 -32.60
CA ALA A 645 5.92 -8.34 -33.08
C ALA A 645 6.29 -7.09 -32.26
N ASP A 646 5.31 -6.33 -31.77
CA ASP A 646 5.52 -5.19 -30.88
C ASP A 646 6.02 -5.64 -29.49
N VAL A 647 5.52 -6.76 -28.96
CA VAL A 647 6.00 -7.38 -27.71
C VAL A 647 7.42 -7.94 -27.87
N GLU A 648 7.72 -8.62 -28.97
CA GLU A 648 9.07 -9.09 -29.30
C GLU A 648 10.06 -7.92 -29.41
N MET A 649 9.67 -6.81 -30.07
CA MET A 649 10.50 -5.61 -30.13
C MET A 649 10.69 -4.93 -28.76
N LYS A 650 9.70 -4.96 -27.87
CA LYS A 650 9.85 -4.46 -26.48
C LYS A 650 10.79 -5.34 -25.68
N SER A 651 10.60 -6.66 -25.74
CA SER A 651 11.46 -7.66 -25.09
C SER A 651 12.92 -7.55 -25.54
N ALA A 652 13.16 -7.39 -26.86
CA ALA A 652 14.50 -7.18 -27.40
C ALA A 652 15.17 -5.89 -26.89
N ARG A 653 14.42 -4.81 -26.66
CA ARG A 653 14.94 -3.58 -26.05
C ARG A 653 15.25 -3.77 -24.57
N GLN A 654 14.36 -4.41 -23.82
CA GLN A 654 14.56 -4.71 -22.40
C GLN A 654 15.80 -5.59 -22.19
N ALA A 655 15.99 -6.63 -23.01
CA ALA A 655 17.19 -7.46 -22.99
C ALA A 655 18.47 -6.65 -23.28
N HIS A 656 18.43 -5.72 -24.24
CA HIS A 656 19.56 -4.81 -24.51
C HIS A 656 19.84 -3.88 -23.33
N ASP A 657 18.81 -3.35 -22.67
CA ASP A 657 18.98 -2.47 -21.50
C ASP A 657 19.55 -3.24 -20.30
N ILE A 658 19.17 -4.50 -20.07
CA ILE A 658 19.79 -5.39 -19.08
C ILE A 658 21.29 -5.60 -19.39
N TYR A 659 21.65 -5.93 -20.64
CA TYR A 659 23.07 -6.09 -21.01
C TYR A 659 23.89 -4.80 -20.84
N ARG A 660 23.26 -3.64 -20.99
CA ARG A 660 23.86 -2.33 -20.75
C ARG A 660 24.02 -2.03 -19.26
N GLU A 661 23.06 -2.44 -18.43
CA GLU A 661 23.14 -2.36 -16.98
C GLU A 661 24.28 -3.25 -16.46
N ASP A 662 24.36 -4.52 -16.89
CA ASP A 662 25.47 -5.43 -16.57
C ASP A 662 26.86 -4.87 -16.95
N GLU A 663 26.96 -4.13 -18.06
CA GLU A 663 28.20 -3.49 -18.49
C GLU A 663 28.57 -2.30 -17.59
N LEU A 664 27.57 -1.51 -17.18
CA LEU A 664 27.76 -0.42 -16.22
C LEU A 664 28.13 -0.94 -14.82
N GLU A 665 27.50 -2.02 -14.35
CA GLU A 665 27.87 -2.69 -13.10
C GLU A 665 29.31 -3.20 -13.15
N ARG A 666 29.73 -3.84 -14.25
CA ARG A 666 31.11 -4.30 -14.45
C ARG A 666 32.12 -3.14 -14.47
N GLU A 667 31.82 -1.98 -15.07
CA GLU A 667 32.72 -0.83 -14.98
C GLU A 667 32.69 -0.17 -13.59
N ILE A 668 31.55 -0.16 -12.88
CA ILE A 668 31.48 0.27 -11.47
C ILE A 668 32.35 -0.63 -10.59
N GLU A 669 32.29 -1.95 -10.75
CA GLU A 669 33.12 -2.90 -10.01
C GLU A 669 34.60 -2.71 -10.33
N ARG A 670 34.95 -2.55 -11.61
CA ARG A 670 36.30 -2.22 -12.08
C ARG A 670 36.80 -0.86 -11.56
N LEU A 671 35.93 0.14 -11.40
CA LEU A 671 36.25 1.43 -10.77
C LEU A 671 36.45 1.29 -9.26
N LYS A 672 35.59 0.53 -8.55
CA LYS A 672 35.80 0.18 -7.14
C LYS A 672 37.11 -0.57 -6.93
N GLU A 673 37.49 -1.47 -7.84
CA GLU A 673 38.78 -2.16 -7.78
C GLU A 673 39.97 -1.20 -8.03
N LYS A 674 39.86 -0.29 -9.00
CA LYS A 674 40.87 0.77 -9.22
C LYS A 674 41.03 1.67 -7.98
N VAL A 675 39.93 2.13 -7.38
CA VAL A 675 39.92 3.01 -6.19
C VAL A 675 40.52 2.32 -4.97
N SER A 676 40.11 1.08 -4.69
CA SER A 676 40.67 0.30 -3.58
C SER A 676 42.16 -0.05 -3.80
N ARG A 677 42.58 -0.31 -5.05
CA ARG A 677 44.01 -0.45 -5.41
C ARG A 677 44.79 0.87 -5.27
N SER A 678 44.19 2.04 -5.52
CA SER A 678 44.85 3.34 -5.31
C SER A 678 44.92 3.74 -3.84
N GLN A 679 43.87 3.52 -3.05
CA GLN A 679 43.88 3.75 -1.60
C GLN A 679 44.91 2.86 -0.88
N LYS A 680 45.05 1.59 -1.30
CA LYS A 680 46.12 0.68 -0.83
C LYS A 680 47.54 1.10 -1.26
N LYS A 681 47.69 2.07 -2.17
CA LYS A 681 48.98 2.62 -2.62
C LYS A 681 49.28 4.02 -2.07
N SER A 682 48.28 4.83 -1.71
CA SER A 682 48.48 6.19 -1.20
C SER A 682 48.82 6.25 0.30
N SER A 683 48.67 5.16 1.05
CA SER A 683 48.87 5.10 2.50
C SER A 683 50.30 4.74 2.95
N LYS A 684 51.31 4.92 2.09
CA LYS A 684 52.71 4.53 2.40
C LYS A 684 53.77 5.61 2.10
N THR A 685 53.40 6.89 2.23
CA THR A 685 54.33 8.00 2.05
C THR A 685 54.05 9.12 3.05
N ASP A 686 54.49 8.95 4.30
CA ASP A 686 54.72 10.06 5.22
C ASP A 686 55.94 9.83 6.11
N LEU A 687 56.56 10.93 6.53
CA LEU A 687 57.93 11.01 7.05
C LEU A 687 58.01 10.87 8.59
N PRO A 688 59.17 10.46 9.16
CA PRO A 688 59.30 10.22 10.59
C PRO A 688 59.70 11.47 11.40
N LEU A 689 59.11 11.62 12.59
CA LEU A 689 59.61 12.43 13.71
C LEU A 689 59.56 11.60 15.02
N PRO A 690 60.46 11.85 16.00
CA PRO A 690 60.77 10.85 17.05
C PRO A 690 60.12 11.12 18.43
N GLU A 691 59.96 10.03 19.19
CA GLU A 691 59.81 9.93 20.67
C GLU A 691 58.56 10.63 21.29
N GLU A 692 57.80 10.05 22.22
CA GLU A 692 58.18 9.23 23.38
C GLU A 692 57.28 7.99 23.66
N SER A 693 57.62 7.29 24.74
CA SER A 693 57.18 5.94 25.13
C SER A 693 55.82 5.86 25.85
N ASN A 694 54.98 4.87 25.51
CA ASN A 694 54.55 3.77 26.40
C ASN A 694 53.42 2.90 25.79
N GLY A 695 53.43 1.58 26.06
CA GLY A 695 52.21 0.73 25.99
C GLY A 695 52.07 -0.23 24.78
N ARG A 696 52.58 -1.46 24.93
CA ARG A 696 52.27 -2.68 24.13
C ARG A 696 51.31 -3.56 25.00
N PRO A 697 50.65 -4.65 24.53
CA PRO A 697 50.77 -5.37 23.26
C PRO A 697 49.39 -5.81 22.65
N PRO A 698 49.26 -6.91 21.88
CA PRO A 698 49.14 -6.85 20.43
C PRO A 698 47.76 -7.28 19.88
N SER A 699 47.48 -6.92 18.62
CA SER A 699 46.46 -7.61 17.82
C SER A 699 46.97 -7.79 16.40
N VAL A 700 46.69 -8.96 15.82
CA VAL A 700 47.30 -9.45 14.58
C VAL A 700 46.21 -9.79 13.58
N ALA A 701 46.38 -9.34 12.34
CA ALA A 701 45.68 -9.80 11.13
C ALA A 701 44.14 -9.83 11.15
N SER A 702 43.51 -8.74 10.70
CA SER A 702 42.12 -8.76 10.23
C SER A 702 41.99 -9.60 8.95
N THR A 703 41.18 -10.66 8.99
CA THR A 703 40.75 -11.41 7.79
C THR A 703 39.29 -11.84 7.95
N MET A 704 38.43 -11.29 7.09
CA MET A 704 37.08 -11.77 6.72
C MET A 704 35.94 -11.77 7.77
N SER A 705 34.74 -11.68 7.18
CA SER A 705 33.39 -11.96 7.71
C SER A 705 32.86 -11.20 8.92
N SER A 706 31.74 -10.51 8.66
CA SER A 706 30.82 -10.01 9.67
C SER A 706 30.02 -11.17 10.29
N THR A 707 30.32 -11.53 11.52
CA THR A 707 29.39 -12.26 12.40
C THR A 707 28.96 -11.34 13.53
N ILE A 708 27.67 -10.99 13.56
CA ILE A 708 27.03 -10.44 14.75
C ILE A 708 26.80 -11.62 15.69
N GLY A 709 27.37 -11.55 16.90
CA GLY A 709 27.21 -12.58 17.90
C GLY A 709 25.98 -12.32 18.77
N GLN A 710 25.04 -13.26 18.76
CA GLN A 710 24.35 -13.68 19.96
C GLN A 710 24.77 -15.12 20.27
N SER A 711 24.98 -15.41 21.54
CA SER A 711 25.47 -16.70 22.02
C SER A 711 24.31 -17.66 22.28
N ASP A 712 23.57 -18.00 21.24
CA ASP A 712 22.72 -19.18 21.23
C ASP A 712 23.50 -20.37 20.65
N GLU A 713 23.14 -21.59 21.07
CA GLU A 713 23.67 -22.79 20.43
C GLU A 713 23.32 -22.77 18.93
N LEU A 714 24.22 -23.30 18.08
CA LEU A 714 23.95 -23.46 16.65
C LEU A 714 22.89 -24.55 16.46
N VAL A 715 21.65 -24.11 16.59
CA VAL A 715 20.40 -24.82 16.43
C VAL A 715 19.92 -24.61 15.01
N CYS A 716 19.62 -25.69 14.29
CA CYS A 716 19.16 -25.59 12.91
C CYS A 716 17.78 -24.91 12.86
N GLU A 717 17.69 -23.78 12.14
CA GLU A 717 16.49 -22.92 12.03
C GLU A 717 15.23 -23.65 11.53
N ILE A 718 15.37 -24.82 10.89
CA ILE A 718 14.26 -25.61 10.34
C ILE A 718 13.70 -26.66 11.31
N CYS A 719 14.53 -27.23 12.20
CA CYS A 719 14.13 -28.36 13.04
C CYS A 719 14.35 -28.12 14.54
N GLU A 720 14.89 -26.95 14.90
CA GLU A 720 15.19 -26.52 16.27
C GLU A 720 16.08 -27.50 17.07
N ARG A 721 16.99 -28.23 16.39
CA ARG A 721 17.98 -29.11 17.04
C ARG A 721 19.41 -28.56 16.93
N PRO A 722 20.19 -28.56 18.04
CA PRO A 722 21.59 -28.19 18.01
C PRO A 722 22.47 -29.20 17.26
N GLY A 723 23.57 -28.71 16.67
CA GLY A 723 24.66 -29.55 16.15
C GLY A 723 24.62 -29.83 14.65
N HIS A 724 23.72 -29.20 13.90
CA HIS A 724 23.78 -29.15 12.43
C HIS A 724 23.26 -27.81 11.90
N ASP A 725 23.68 -27.46 10.69
CA ASP A 725 23.28 -26.25 9.97
C ASP A 725 22.12 -26.56 8.98
N ILE A 726 21.46 -25.52 8.46
CA ILE A 726 20.30 -25.60 7.55
C ILE A 726 20.57 -26.54 6.35
N PHE A 727 21.77 -26.48 5.75
CA PHE A 727 22.19 -27.33 4.62
C PHE A 727 22.50 -28.80 5.00
N THR A 728 22.50 -29.10 6.29
CA THR A 728 22.70 -30.44 6.87
C THR A 728 21.47 -30.92 7.65
N CYS A 729 20.35 -30.20 7.58
CA CYS A 729 19.09 -30.65 8.17
C CYS A 729 18.54 -31.86 7.43
N ASP A 730 18.36 -32.98 8.14
CA ASP A 730 17.81 -34.20 7.54
C ASP A 730 16.38 -33.96 7.01
N LEU A 731 15.60 -33.07 7.63
CA LEU A 731 14.26 -32.68 7.14
C LEU A 731 14.27 -32.04 5.75
N LEU A 732 15.36 -31.36 5.35
CA LEU A 732 15.50 -30.84 3.98
C LEU A 732 16.09 -31.87 3.00
N LYS A 733 16.60 -33.00 3.48
CA LYS A 733 17.18 -34.06 2.65
C LYS A 733 16.22 -35.19 2.31
N GLU A 734 15.09 -35.31 2.98
CA GLU A 734 14.13 -36.40 2.71
C GLU A 734 13.45 -36.31 1.33
N ASP A 735 13.40 -35.13 0.70
CA ASP A 735 12.94 -34.98 -0.71
C ASP A 735 14.02 -35.34 -1.76
N ALA A 736 15.27 -35.58 -1.35
CA ALA A 736 16.36 -35.97 -2.24
C ALA A 736 16.57 -37.50 -2.21
N ALA A 737 15.84 -38.21 -3.07
CA ALA A 737 15.90 -39.64 -3.41
C ALA A 737 16.96 -40.52 -2.68
N PRO A 738 16.55 -41.58 -1.97
CA PRO A 738 17.43 -42.31 -1.06
C PRO A 738 18.58 -43.06 -1.78
N PRO A 739 19.83 -43.00 -1.27
CA PRO A 739 20.94 -43.75 -1.82
C PRO A 739 20.87 -45.24 -1.43
N SER A 740 21.26 -46.09 -2.38
CA SER A 740 21.23 -47.55 -2.24
C SER A 740 22.21 -48.11 -1.20
N ALA A 741 21.78 -49.23 -0.57
CA ALA A 741 22.50 -50.13 0.35
C ALA A 741 22.60 -49.70 1.84
N GLY A 742 22.23 -50.56 2.82
CA GLY A 742 21.64 -51.91 2.71
C GLY A 742 21.59 -52.69 4.04
N LEU A 743 21.10 -53.94 3.95
CA LEU A 743 21.06 -55.03 4.96
C LEU A 743 19.89 -55.09 5.99
N MET A 744 19.03 -56.08 5.73
CA MET A 744 18.48 -57.07 6.69
C MET A 744 17.51 -56.62 7.81
N SER A 745 16.20 -56.77 7.58
CA SER A 745 15.40 -57.90 8.11
C SER A 745 13.89 -57.60 8.30
N SER A 746 13.07 -58.63 8.08
CA SER A 746 11.71 -58.87 8.64
C SER A 746 10.49 -58.04 8.15
N SER A 747 9.69 -58.72 7.32
CA SER A 747 8.23 -58.86 7.42
C SER A 747 7.27 -57.65 7.29
N LEU A 748 6.54 -57.68 6.16
CA LEU A 748 5.07 -57.57 6.08
C LEU A 748 4.40 -56.42 6.86
N ARG A 749 4.20 -55.29 6.16
CA ARG A 749 2.87 -54.71 5.94
C ARG A 749 2.88 -53.73 4.77
N ALA A 750 2.07 -54.03 3.77
CA ALA A 750 1.64 -53.03 2.80
C ALA A 750 0.41 -52.35 3.42
N ASP A 751 0.65 -51.41 4.33
CA ASP A 751 -0.39 -50.51 4.81
C ASP A 751 -0.64 -49.47 3.71
N SER A 752 -1.31 -49.92 2.63
CA SER A 752 -1.99 -49.02 1.70
C SER A 752 -2.96 -48.18 2.53
N GLU A 753 -2.88 -46.86 2.42
CA GLU A 753 -3.70 -45.95 3.22
C GLU A 753 -5.19 -46.18 2.94
N LEU A 754 -5.85 -46.93 3.84
CA LEU A 754 -7.28 -47.16 3.79
C LEU A 754 -7.97 -45.85 4.20
N ILE A 755 -8.38 -45.10 3.19
CA ILE A 755 -9.28 -43.95 3.29
C ILE A 755 -10.72 -44.48 3.30
N CYS A 756 -11.53 -44.01 4.23
CA CYS A 756 -12.93 -44.38 4.33
C CYS A 756 -13.75 -43.68 3.23
N GLU A 757 -14.51 -44.42 2.44
CA GLU A 757 -15.36 -43.85 1.37
C GLU A 757 -16.53 -43.00 1.91
N ASP A 758 -16.95 -43.21 3.16
CA ASP A 758 -18.11 -42.50 3.75
C ASP A 758 -17.73 -41.18 4.46
N CYS A 759 -16.50 -41.05 4.99
CA CYS A 759 -16.07 -39.86 5.75
C CYS A 759 -14.69 -39.30 5.37
N GLU A 760 -14.02 -39.88 4.37
CA GLU A 760 -12.69 -39.50 3.87
C GLU A 760 -11.53 -39.54 4.90
N GLU A 761 -11.77 -39.98 6.14
CA GLU A 761 -10.74 -40.15 7.16
C GLU A 761 -9.88 -41.41 6.93
N ARG A 762 -8.62 -41.36 7.36
CA ARG A 762 -7.63 -42.44 7.21
C ARG A 762 -7.73 -43.44 8.37
N GLY A 763 -7.48 -44.72 8.08
CA GLY A 763 -7.27 -45.77 9.09
C GLY A 763 -8.47 -46.68 9.34
N HIS A 764 -9.56 -46.53 8.59
CA HIS A 764 -10.69 -47.45 8.61
C HIS A 764 -11.37 -47.54 7.23
N THR A 765 -12.21 -48.54 7.02
CA THR A 765 -13.03 -48.71 5.81
C THR A 765 -14.48 -48.33 6.11
N ALA A 766 -15.29 -48.06 5.07
CA ALA A 766 -16.72 -47.71 5.17
C ALA A 766 -17.50 -48.61 6.16
N ALA A 767 -17.30 -49.93 6.09
CA ALA A 767 -17.93 -50.92 6.99
C ALA A 767 -17.60 -50.75 8.49
N ASN A 768 -16.55 -50.00 8.84
CA ASN A 768 -16.12 -49.68 10.20
C ASN A 768 -16.14 -48.16 10.47
N CYS A 769 -16.83 -47.35 9.64
CA CYS A 769 -16.89 -45.91 9.82
C CYS A 769 -17.66 -45.54 11.09
N PRO A 770 -17.07 -44.80 12.04
CA PRO A 770 -17.76 -44.39 13.27
C PRO A 770 -18.94 -43.45 12.99
N HIS A 771 -18.97 -42.81 11.82
CA HIS A 771 -20.03 -41.92 11.37
C HIS A 771 -21.11 -42.61 10.51
N SER A 772 -20.95 -43.90 10.17
CA SER A 772 -21.93 -44.65 9.34
C SER A 772 -23.34 -44.75 9.94
N LEU A 773 -23.49 -44.49 11.25
CA LEU A 773 -24.77 -44.49 11.95
C LEU A 773 -25.48 -43.12 11.98
N ASP A 774 -24.81 -42.02 11.61
CA ASP A 774 -25.36 -40.66 11.60
C ASP A 774 -25.96 -40.24 10.23
N VAL A 775 -25.95 -41.14 9.23
CA VAL A 775 -26.38 -40.85 7.84
C VAL A 775 -27.80 -41.37 7.53
N PHE A 776 -28.61 -41.68 8.55
CA PHE A 776 -30.01 -42.15 8.41
C PHE A 776 -30.99 -41.46 9.37
#